data_AF-A0A255SYW8-F1
#
_entry.id   AF-A0A255SYW8-F1
#
_cell.length_a   1.000
_cell.length_b   1.000
_cell.length_c   1.000
_cell.angle_alpha   90.00
_cell.angle_beta   90.00
_cell.angle_gamma   90.00
#
_symmetry.space_group_name_H-M   'P 1'
#
loop_
_entity.id
_entity.type
_entity.pdbx_description
1 polymer ?
#
loop_
_entity_poly.entity_id
_entity_poly.type
_entity_poly.pdbx_seq_one_letter_code
_entity_poly.pdbx_strand_id
1 'polypeptide(L)'
;MGEAQDKNFHIYLCLGQSNMEGNARIEPQDREGVSQRFLSMASMDSEQLGWKRGEWHRAVPPLCRPYTGLTPADYFGRAMVSRTPDSIRIGVINVAIGGCGIDLFDKDHFREYLDKQPGWMKNMTKDYDDDPYARLVELAKKAQKDGVIKGILLHQGETNTAQQDWPMKVKKVYESLLADLNLNAADVPLVAGEVVGEDVGGRCAAHNPMVRRLPEVIPTAHVVSSKGCPCAKDSLHFTAEGYRIIGRRYAEKVMEIEDSFQNPMLWADVPDPDVIRVGDDYWLVSTTMHLMPGAPVMHSKDLVNWRVASYVFPSLHDSPKYDLKEGTVYGRGQWATSIRYKDGTYYLYFSPNEDPWQGYVYTTKDPREGWTLAHRTPHFHDASLFFDDDGRAYVFYGTGEMKELNPDLSGVKEGGLAGRVFERDSTETGLLEGSRFIKHNGKYYLIMISWPRGGARRQVCYRADNIMGPYEKKVILLSKFGGFPYAGQGTIVDDGKGNWYGVIFQDRGGCGRVLTLMPCTWKDGWPMLGDENGLIPSTMGKPMAGYSGGEIVSSDEFDSDKLNINWQWNHNPVAEGWSLTDRPGFMRLKTTRVVDNLYLAPNTMTQRMEGPECTASVKLDIAKMKDGDVCGFSAFNGDAGVVKVVKEGKKAFVVADSESVKLTDKEKKVTDVTIKEAFRQELKRGTKSVYFRIDANFRPGTDLATLYYSADGNTWTPLIKDYKMIFDYRRFFMGSKFAIFNYATKQTGGYVDVDWFRYQKK
;
A
#
# COMPACT_ATOMS: atom_id res chain seq x y z
N MET A 1 14.82 -10.59 -25.10
CA MET A 1 14.21 -10.92 -23.80
C MET A 1 15.04 -10.17 -22.78
N GLY A 2 14.54 -9.07 -22.22
CA GLY A 2 15.22 -8.44 -21.09
C GLY A 2 14.97 -9.31 -19.86
N GLU A 3 16.01 -9.72 -19.15
CA GLU A 3 15.83 -10.43 -17.88
C GLU A 3 15.07 -9.50 -16.91
N ALA A 4 14.09 -10.07 -16.21
CA ALA A 4 13.33 -9.36 -15.19
C ALA A 4 14.24 -9.09 -13.99
N GLN A 5 14.13 -7.90 -13.41
CA GLN A 5 14.85 -7.47 -12.21
C GLN A 5 14.75 -8.50 -11.07
N ASP A 6 15.87 -8.90 -10.47
CA ASP A 6 15.87 -9.78 -9.29
C ASP A 6 15.46 -8.99 -8.05
N LYS A 7 14.21 -9.21 -7.60
CA LYS A 7 13.68 -8.56 -6.38
C LYS A 7 14.45 -8.91 -5.11
N ASN A 8 15.22 -10.00 -5.10
CA ASN A 8 16.03 -10.42 -3.96
C ASN A 8 17.46 -9.85 -3.98
N PHE A 9 17.81 -9.02 -4.97
CA PHE A 9 19.08 -8.32 -4.98
C PHE A 9 18.89 -6.85 -4.60
N HIS A 10 19.14 -6.54 -3.32
CA HIS A 10 18.95 -5.20 -2.76
C HIS A 10 20.21 -4.35 -2.95
N ILE A 11 20.08 -3.21 -3.63
CA ILE A 11 21.19 -2.34 -4.01
C ILE A 11 21.09 -1.02 -3.26
N TYR A 12 22.22 -0.55 -2.73
CA TYR A 12 22.33 0.73 -2.03
C TYR A 12 23.35 1.62 -2.74
N LEU A 13 22.95 2.86 -3.02
CA LEU A 13 23.83 3.85 -3.61
C LEU A 13 24.57 4.57 -2.48
N CYS A 14 25.89 4.63 -2.53
CA CYS A 14 26.72 5.29 -1.53
C CYS A 14 27.39 6.51 -2.17
N LEU A 15 27.19 7.68 -1.55
CA LEU A 15 27.82 8.92 -1.99
C LEU A 15 28.27 9.77 -0.81
N GLY A 16 29.15 10.71 -1.10
CA GLY A 16 29.65 11.66 -0.11
C GLY A 16 31.11 12.00 -0.36
N GLN A 17 31.83 12.25 0.73
CA GLN A 17 33.22 12.68 0.67
C GLN A 17 34.18 11.73 1.39
N SER A 18 35.26 12.24 1.99
CA SER A 18 36.38 11.54 2.60
C SER A 18 36.00 10.37 3.50
N ASN A 19 34.96 10.51 4.34
CA ASN A 19 34.47 9.41 5.17
C ASN A 19 33.73 8.32 4.36
N MET A 20 32.94 8.66 3.33
CA MET A 20 32.32 7.64 2.46
C MET A 20 33.33 6.98 1.51
N GLU A 21 34.31 7.76 1.04
CA GLU A 21 35.39 7.32 0.17
C GLU A 21 36.29 6.29 0.85
N GLY A 22 36.49 6.46 2.16
CA GLY A 22 37.23 5.58 3.05
C GLY A 22 38.67 6.02 3.24
N ASN A 23 38.95 6.60 4.41
CA ASN A 23 40.29 7.11 4.75
C ASN A 23 41.09 6.17 5.68
N ALA A 24 40.42 5.26 6.41
CA ALA A 24 41.12 4.37 7.32
C ALA A 24 41.88 3.27 6.58
N ARG A 25 43.08 2.96 7.07
CA ARG A 25 43.84 1.80 6.61
C ARG A 25 43.03 0.52 6.83
N ILE A 26 42.93 -0.29 5.79
CA ILE A 26 42.32 -1.62 5.82
C ILE A 26 43.18 -2.55 6.70
N GLU A 27 42.57 -3.20 7.68
CA GLU A 27 43.19 -4.20 8.54
C GLU A 27 42.91 -5.63 8.03
N PRO A 28 43.68 -6.66 8.41
CA PRO A 28 43.47 -8.02 7.92
C PRO A 28 42.04 -8.55 8.10
N GLN A 29 41.42 -8.27 9.24
CA GLN A 29 40.03 -8.66 9.55
C GLN A 29 39.01 -8.08 8.58
N ASP A 30 39.30 -6.94 7.94
CA ASP A 30 38.40 -6.29 6.99
C ASP A 30 38.36 -7.00 5.63
N ARG A 31 39.27 -7.94 5.37
CA ARG A 31 39.29 -8.75 4.13
C ARG A 31 38.75 -10.15 4.33
N GLU A 32 38.62 -10.59 5.58
CA GLU A 32 38.15 -11.91 5.94
C GLU A 32 36.62 -11.97 6.08
N GLY A 33 36.03 -13.15 5.86
CA GLY A 33 34.61 -13.41 6.12
C GLY A 33 33.62 -12.60 5.27
N VAL A 34 34.04 -12.02 4.14
CA VAL A 34 33.12 -11.35 3.20
C VAL A 34 32.26 -12.40 2.52
N SER A 35 30.95 -12.35 2.80
CA SER A 35 29.97 -13.25 2.18
C SER A 35 29.94 -13.09 0.65
N GLN A 36 29.71 -14.19 -0.07
CA GLN A 36 29.43 -14.17 -1.51
C GLN A 36 28.13 -13.42 -1.85
N ARG A 37 27.25 -13.22 -0.86
CA ARG A 37 26.02 -12.43 -1.00
C ARG A 37 26.25 -10.93 -0.92
N PHE A 38 27.46 -10.47 -0.57
CA PHE A 38 27.80 -9.04 -0.50
C PHE A 38 28.66 -8.65 -1.72
N LEU A 39 28.07 -7.83 -2.60
CA LEU A 39 28.64 -7.41 -3.86
C LEU A 39 28.85 -5.90 -3.90
N SER A 40 29.87 -5.47 -4.64
CA SER A 40 30.10 -4.07 -4.98
C SER A 40 30.21 -3.95 -6.50
N MET A 41 29.57 -2.94 -7.07
CA MET A 41 29.72 -2.62 -8.48
C MET A 41 30.93 -1.73 -8.64
N ALA A 42 31.90 -2.16 -9.45
CA ALA A 42 33.09 -1.38 -9.70
C ALA A 42 32.73 -0.04 -10.36
N SER A 43 33.09 1.05 -9.69
CA SER A 43 32.81 2.40 -10.17
C SER A 43 33.73 2.79 -11.33
N MET A 44 34.83 2.08 -11.53
CA MET A 44 35.89 2.34 -12.52
C MET A 44 36.68 1.07 -12.84
N ASP A 45 37.51 1.12 -13.88
CA ASP A 45 38.41 0.03 -14.23
C ASP A 45 39.63 -0.01 -13.28
N SER A 46 40.11 -1.21 -12.95
CA SER A 46 41.35 -1.41 -12.21
C SER A 46 42.00 -2.73 -12.60
N GLU A 47 43.12 -2.66 -13.31
CA GLU A 47 43.90 -3.86 -13.62
C GLU A 47 44.44 -4.55 -12.36
N GLN A 48 44.85 -3.75 -11.36
CA GLN A 48 45.40 -4.27 -10.10
C GLN A 48 44.41 -5.14 -9.33
N LEU A 49 43.13 -4.75 -9.31
CA LEU A 49 42.08 -5.45 -8.58
C LEU A 49 41.20 -6.32 -9.48
N GLY A 50 41.48 -6.35 -10.79
CA GLY A 50 40.65 -7.02 -11.80
C GLY A 50 39.25 -6.43 -11.92
N TRP A 51 39.09 -5.14 -11.61
CA TRP A 51 37.81 -4.46 -11.70
C TRP A 51 37.55 -3.96 -13.11
N LYS A 52 36.30 -4.07 -13.53
CA LYS A 52 35.80 -3.48 -14.77
C LYS A 52 34.54 -2.69 -14.47
N ARG A 53 34.49 -1.44 -14.94
CA ARG A 53 33.44 -0.48 -14.63
C ARG A 53 32.05 -1.06 -14.93
N GLY A 54 31.18 -1.00 -13.94
CA GLY A 54 29.82 -1.50 -14.00
C GLY A 54 29.68 -3.01 -13.84
N GLU A 55 30.73 -3.75 -13.51
CA GLU A 55 30.64 -5.18 -13.19
C GLU A 55 30.59 -5.38 -11.67
N TRP A 56 29.79 -6.36 -11.23
CA TRP A 56 29.69 -6.76 -9.83
C TRP A 56 30.87 -7.66 -9.44
N HIS A 57 31.48 -7.37 -8.31
CA HIS A 57 32.49 -8.24 -7.68
C HIS A 57 32.18 -8.43 -6.20
N ARG A 58 32.80 -9.42 -5.56
CA ARG A 58 32.69 -9.60 -4.11
C ARG A 58 33.20 -8.34 -3.42
N ALA A 59 32.44 -7.81 -2.46
CA ALA A 59 32.73 -6.56 -1.76
C ALA A 59 33.84 -6.72 -0.70
N VAL A 60 35.04 -7.07 -1.15
CA VAL A 60 36.26 -7.08 -0.33
C VAL A 60 36.91 -5.70 -0.45
N PRO A 61 37.17 -4.97 0.66
CA PRO A 61 37.73 -3.62 0.58
C PRO A 61 39.11 -3.56 -0.12
N PRO A 62 39.40 -2.46 -0.84
CA PRO A 62 38.60 -1.22 -0.89
C PRO A 62 37.34 -1.32 -1.76
N LEU A 63 36.34 -0.46 -1.51
CA LEU A 63 35.07 -0.47 -2.26
C LEU A 63 34.81 0.79 -3.10
N CYS A 64 35.45 1.93 -2.79
CA CYS A 64 35.21 3.18 -3.51
C CYS A 64 36.13 3.29 -4.72
N ARG A 65 37.45 3.29 -4.50
CA ARG A 65 38.49 3.34 -5.54
C ARG A 65 39.64 2.39 -5.17
N PRO A 66 40.45 1.94 -6.15
CA PRO A 66 41.50 0.93 -5.91
C PRO A 66 42.55 1.30 -4.86
N TYR A 67 42.70 2.60 -4.59
CA TYR A 67 43.72 3.15 -3.72
C TYR A 67 43.15 3.82 -2.46
N THR A 68 41.85 3.67 -2.17
CA THR A 68 41.23 4.18 -0.93
C THR A 68 41.21 3.13 0.17
N GLY A 69 40.76 3.52 1.35
CA GLY A 69 40.71 2.71 2.56
C GLY A 69 39.35 2.08 2.85
N LEU A 70 39.12 1.79 4.13
CA LEU A 70 37.87 1.25 4.65
C LEU A 70 36.77 2.33 4.68
N THR A 71 35.57 1.99 4.23
CA THR A 71 34.39 2.87 4.16
C THR A 71 33.26 2.35 5.06
N PRO A 72 32.31 3.21 5.53
CA PRO A 72 31.10 2.73 6.18
C PRO A 72 30.34 1.65 5.38
N ALA A 73 30.42 1.69 4.04
CA ALA A 73 29.75 0.74 3.16
C ALA A 73 30.21 -0.72 3.39
N ASP A 74 31.46 -0.92 3.80
CA ASP A 74 32.03 -2.26 4.08
C ASP A 74 31.24 -2.99 5.17
N TYR A 75 31.04 -2.32 6.31
CA TYR A 75 30.37 -2.93 7.45
C TYR A 75 28.86 -2.74 7.44
N PHE A 76 28.35 -1.79 6.65
CA PHE A 76 26.94 -1.73 6.26
C PHE A 76 26.53 -3.03 5.56
N GLY A 77 27.17 -3.39 4.44
CA GLY A 77 26.75 -4.55 3.65
C GLY A 77 26.93 -5.87 4.38
N ARG A 78 28.02 -6.02 5.16
CA ARG A 78 28.23 -7.18 6.05
C ARG A 78 27.11 -7.33 7.08
N ALA A 79 26.72 -6.22 7.73
CA ALA A 79 25.65 -6.24 8.71
C ALA A 79 24.28 -6.55 8.07
N MET A 80 23.98 -5.96 6.90
CA MET A 80 22.76 -6.27 6.14
C MET A 80 22.69 -7.75 5.77
N VAL A 81 23.77 -8.33 5.24
CA VAL A 81 23.83 -9.77 4.90
C VAL A 81 23.57 -10.67 6.11
N SER A 82 24.06 -10.28 7.29
CA SER A 82 23.86 -11.07 8.53
C SER A 82 22.45 -11.02 9.09
N ARG A 83 21.63 -10.06 8.65
CA ARG A 83 20.28 -9.79 9.19
C ARG A 83 19.16 -9.96 8.16
N THR A 84 19.51 -10.28 6.92
CA THR A 84 18.56 -10.56 5.83
C THR A 84 18.51 -12.07 5.55
N PRO A 85 17.36 -12.60 5.07
CA PRO A 85 17.25 -14.01 4.68
C PRO A 85 18.34 -14.42 3.67
N ASP A 86 18.71 -15.70 3.66
CA ASP A 86 19.76 -16.21 2.77
C ASP A 86 19.43 -16.09 1.27
N SER A 87 18.16 -15.92 0.93
CA SER A 87 17.72 -15.61 -0.43
C SER A 87 18.12 -14.20 -0.89
N ILE A 88 18.45 -13.28 0.03
CA ILE A 88 18.75 -11.88 -0.28
C ILE A 88 20.24 -11.67 -0.52
N ARG A 89 20.57 -11.00 -1.62
CA ARG A 89 21.91 -10.46 -1.91
C ARG A 89 21.92 -8.96 -1.66
N ILE A 90 23.07 -8.44 -1.22
CA ILE A 90 23.27 -7.01 -0.95
C ILE A 90 24.33 -6.47 -1.91
N GLY A 91 23.98 -5.42 -2.64
CA GLY A 91 24.85 -4.70 -3.57
C GLY A 91 25.11 -3.28 -3.10
N VAL A 92 26.34 -2.79 -3.26
CA VAL A 92 26.67 -1.36 -3.06
C VAL A 92 27.34 -0.75 -4.28
N ILE A 93 26.99 0.49 -4.60
CA ILE A 93 27.66 1.31 -5.61
C ILE A 93 28.24 2.51 -4.89
N ASN A 94 29.56 2.57 -4.72
CA ASN A 94 30.20 3.63 -3.94
C ASN A 94 30.93 4.64 -4.84
N VAL A 95 30.37 5.84 -4.95
CA VAL A 95 30.96 6.97 -5.67
C VAL A 95 31.08 8.14 -4.70
N ALA A 96 32.29 8.38 -4.21
CA ALA A 96 32.61 9.43 -3.26
C ALA A 96 33.97 10.06 -3.60
N ILE A 97 34.16 11.33 -3.22
CA ILE A 97 35.41 12.07 -3.44
C ILE A 97 35.82 12.84 -2.19
N GLY A 98 37.01 12.54 -1.67
CA GLY A 98 37.61 13.22 -0.53
C GLY A 98 37.73 14.74 -0.71
N GLY A 99 37.32 15.49 0.31
CA GLY A 99 37.43 16.95 0.33
C GLY A 99 36.45 17.72 -0.54
N CYS A 100 35.54 17.07 -1.28
CA CYS A 100 34.54 17.78 -2.07
C CYS A 100 33.31 18.20 -1.23
N GLY A 101 32.66 19.28 -1.66
CA GLY A 101 31.33 19.65 -1.22
C GLY A 101 30.26 18.80 -1.92
N ILE A 102 29.04 18.81 -1.38
CA ILE A 102 27.89 18.11 -1.98
C ILE A 102 27.53 18.72 -3.34
N ASP A 103 27.95 19.96 -3.56
CA ASP A 103 27.86 20.73 -4.80
C ASP A 103 28.48 19.99 -6.00
N LEU A 104 29.47 19.11 -5.79
CA LEU A 104 30.03 18.28 -6.86
C LEU A 104 29.04 17.21 -7.36
N PHE A 105 28.01 16.90 -6.58
CA PHE A 105 26.93 16.00 -6.98
C PHE A 105 25.67 16.77 -7.45
N ASP A 106 25.71 18.11 -7.56
CA ASP A 106 24.64 18.89 -8.17
C ASP A 106 24.75 18.79 -9.71
N LYS A 107 23.89 17.97 -10.33
CA LYS A 107 23.91 17.72 -11.79
C LYS A 107 23.86 18.97 -12.65
N ASP A 108 23.30 20.08 -12.16
CA ASP A 108 23.16 21.31 -12.94
C ASP A 108 24.37 22.24 -12.76
N HIS A 109 25.07 22.18 -11.62
CA HIS A 109 26.10 23.18 -11.25
C HIS A 109 27.46 22.59 -10.86
N PHE A 110 27.66 21.27 -10.97
CA PHE A 110 28.91 20.62 -10.55
C PHE A 110 30.15 21.18 -11.25
N ARG A 111 30.04 21.61 -12.52
CA ARG A 111 31.15 22.20 -13.28
C ARG A 111 31.62 23.53 -12.68
N GLU A 112 30.68 24.40 -12.32
CA GLU A 112 30.99 25.69 -11.69
C GLU A 112 31.67 25.51 -10.33
N TYR A 113 31.26 24.47 -9.60
CA TYR A 113 31.92 24.07 -8.36
C TYR A 113 33.33 23.54 -8.64
N LEU A 114 33.48 22.59 -9.57
CA LEU A 114 34.73 21.92 -9.90
C LEU A 114 35.80 22.88 -10.41
N ASP A 115 35.43 23.84 -11.26
CA ASP A 115 36.34 24.84 -11.82
C ASP A 115 37.07 25.68 -10.77
N LYS A 116 36.45 25.85 -9.59
CA LYS A 116 37.00 26.60 -8.45
C LYS A 116 37.86 25.74 -7.53
N GLN A 117 37.94 24.43 -7.74
CA GLN A 117 38.66 23.49 -6.87
C GLN A 117 40.16 23.42 -7.20
N PRO A 118 41.00 23.07 -6.22
CA PRO A 118 42.43 22.88 -6.44
C PRO A 118 42.71 21.70 -7.39
N GLY A 119 43.85 21.74 -8.08
CA GLY A 119 44.21 20.76 -9.11
C GLY A 119 44.25 19.31 -8.61
N TRP A 120 44.60 19.07 -7.34
CA TRP A 120 44.58 17.72 -6.76
C TRP A 120 43.17 17.13 -6.71
N MET A 121 42.15 17.95 -6.41
CA MET A 121 40.75 17.52 -6.40
C MET A 121 40.23 17.29 -7.82
N LYS A 122 40.53 18.21 -8.75
CA LYS A 122 40.21 18.05 -10.18
C LYS A 122 40.84 16.80 -10.80
N ASN A 123 42.00 16.37 -10.31
CA ASN A 123 42.61 15.14 -10.78
C ASN A 123 41.88 13.89 -10.24
N MET A 124 41.35 13.95 -9.01
CA MET A 124 40.55 12.85 -8.46
C MET A 124 39.19 12.70 -9.15
N THR A 125 38.59 13.77 -9.67
CA THR A 125 37.29 13.71 -10.37
C THR A 125 37.38 12.99 -11.72
N LYS A 126 38.55 12.95 -12.35
CA LYS A 126 38.77 12.27 -13.65
C LYS A 126 38.45 10.79 -13.63
N ASP A 127 38.59 10.15 -12.47
CA ASP A 127 38.19 8.75 -12.24
C ASP A 127 36.70 8.50 -12.56
N TYR A 128 35.90 9.57 -12.46
CA TYR A 128 34.48 9.59 -12.73
C TYR A 128 34.13 10.52 -13.92
N ASP A 129 35.05 10.68 -14.86
CA ASP A 129 34.87 11.54 -16.05
C ASP A 129 34.50 13.00 -15.69
N ASP A 130 35.04 13.49 -14.57
CA ASP A 130 34.78 14.80 -13.96
C ASP A 130 33.35 15.01 -13.42
N ASP A 131 32.49 13.98 -13.48
CA ASP A 131 31.09 14.04 -13.06
C ASP A 131 30.71 12.81 -12.21
N PRO A 132 30.97 12.83 -10.89
CA PRO A 132 30.61 11.72 -10.01
C PRO A 132 29.09 11.48 -9.91
N TYR A 133 28.26 12.50 -10.12
CA TYR A 133 26.81 12.32 -10.16
C TYR A 133 26.41 11.49 -11.38
N ALA A 134 26.86 11.87 -12.57
CA ALA A 134 26.57 11.13 -13.79
C ALA A 134 27.11 9.70 -13.72
N ARG A 135 28.30 9.48 -13.15
CA ARG A 135 28.84 8.15 -12.92
C ARG A 135 27.93 7.32 -12.02
N LEU A 136 27.45 7.88 -10.91
CA LEU A 136 26.54 7.17 -10.01
C LEU A 136 25.22 6.81 -10.70
N VAL A 137 24.65 7.73 -11.50
CA VAL A 137 23.41 7.49 -12.27
C VAL A 137 23.62 6.43 -13.35
N GLU A 138 24.74 6.44 -14.08
CA GLU A 138 25.10 5.44 -15.07
C GLU A 138 25.09 4.03 -14.46
N LEU A 139 25.82 3.86 -13.36
CA LEU A 139 25.96 2.58 -12.67
C LEU A 139 24.62 2.14 -12.06
N ALA A 140 23.87 3.06 -11.46
CA ALA A 140 22.55 2.77 -10.90
C ALA A 140 21.55 2.29 -11.97
N LYS A 141 21.51 2.91 -13.16
CA LYS A 141 20.67 2.46 -14.29
C LYS A 141 21.06 1.07 -14.78
N LYS A 142 22.35 0.73 -14.74
CA LYS A 142 22.81 -0.63 -15.05
C LYS A 142 22.33 -1.60 -13.97
N ALA A 143 22.53 -1.24 -12.71
CA ALA A 143 22.17 -2.05 -11.55
C ALA A 143 20.66 -2.30 -11.42
N GLN A 144 19.80 -1.37 -11.87
CA GLN A 144 18.33 -1.56 -11.92
C GLN A 144 17.90 -2.73 -12.82
N LYS A 145 18.76 -3.18 -13.74
CA LYS A 145 18.51 -4.37 -14.56
C LYS A 145 18.78 -5.66 -13.78
N ASP A 146 19.67 -5.59 -12.79
CA ASP A 146 20.11 -6.74 -12.01
C ASP A 146 19.30 -6.88 -10.72
N GLY A 147 18.94 -5.78 -10.06
CA GLY A 147 18.29 -5.78 -8.75
C GLY A 147 17.56 -4.48 -8.42
N VAL A 148 17.03 -4.37 -7.19
CA VAL A 148 16.20 -3.24 -6.73
C VAL A 148 17.02 -2.28 -5.89
N ILE A 149 16.99 -0.98 -6.20
CA ILE A 149 17.60 0.05 -5.37
C ILE A 149 16.71 0.27 -4.13
N LYS A 150 17.27 0.10 -2.94
CA LYS A 150 16.56 0.08 -1.65
C LYS A 150 16.91 1.23 -0.71
N GLY A 151 17.87 2.07 -1.08
CA GLY A 151 18.24 3.25 -0.30
C GLY A 151 19.47 3.96 -0.82
N ILE A 152 19.66 5.19 -0.32
CA ILE A 152 20.82 6.03 -0.63
C ILE A 152 21.54 6.34 0.69
N LEU A 153 22.81 5.93 0.79
CA LEU A 153 23.67 6.19 1.94
C LEU A 153 24.52 7.42 1.66
N LEU A 154 24.33 8.46 2.44
CA LEU A 154 25.12 9.68 2.37
C LEU A 154 26.05 9.77 3.58
N HIS A 155 27.33 10.03 3.34
CA HIS A 155 28.24 10.43 4.40
C HIS A 155 29.09 11.62 3.96
N GLN A 156 28.67 12.80 4.42
CA GLN A 156 29.30 14.06 4.08
C GLN A 156 30.13 14.57 5.27
N GLY A 157 31.17 15.34 4.98
CA GLY A 157 32.30 15.72 5.82
C GLY A 157 32.64 17.22 5.76
N GLU A 158 33.94 17.53 5.75
CA GLU A 158 34.53 18.79 6.19
C GLU A 158 34.15 20.02 5.35
N THR A 159 34.01 19.87 4.03
CA THR A 159 33.90 21.02 3.09
C THR A 159 32.60 21.82 3.22
N ASN A 160 31.51 21.18 3.64
CA ASN A 160 30.23 21.86 3.89
C ASN A 160 29.99 22.12 5.39
N THR A 161 31.04 22.03 6.23
CA THR A 161 30.90 22.27 7.69
C THR A 161 30.24 23.63 7.96
N ALA A 162 29.22 23.61 8.81
CA ALA A 162 28.42 24.78 9.21
C ALA A 162 27.64 25.53 8.10
N GLN A 163 27.59 25.03 6.86
CA GLN A 163 26.74 25.61 5.81
C GLN A 163 25.25 25.36 6.11
N GLN A 164 24.49 26.44 6.33
CA GLN A 164 23.07 26.36 6.72
C GLN A 164 22.15 25.89 5.59
N ASP A 165 22.55 26.12 4.34
CA ASP A 165 21.84 25.70 3.13
C ASP A 165 22.16 24.26 2.70
N TRP A 166 23.09 23.59 3.39
CA TRP A 166 23.50 22.22 3.06
C TRP A 166 22.34 21.21 3.00
N PRO A 167 21.35 21.20 3.93
CA PRO A 167 20.21 20.27 3.83
C PRO A 167 19.42 20.44 2.53
N MET A 168 19.30 21.68 2.01
CA MET A 168 18.61 21.96 0.76
C MET A 168 19.42 21.50 -0.46
N LYS A 169 20.75 21.60 -0.42
CA LYS A 169 21.62 21.03 -1.45
C LYS A 169 21.50 19.52 -1.52
N VAL A 170 21.53 18.85 -0.36
CA VAL A 170 21.31 17.39 -0.27
C VAL A 170 19.94 17.01 -0.83
N LYS A 171 18.89 17.76 -0.47
CA LYS A 171 17.54 17.56 -1.02
C LYS A 171 17.54 17.60 -2.53
N LYS A 172 18.17 18.61 -3.14
CA LYS A 172 18.26 18.74 -4.60
C LYS A 172 18.94 17.52 -5.24
N VAL A 173 20.08 17.07 -4.70
CA VAL A 173 20.81 15.90 -5.21
C VAL A 173 19.95 14.64 -5.09
N TYR A 174 19.32 14.43 -3.93
CA TYR A 174 18.46 13.28 -3.67
C TYR A 174 17.24 13.25 -4.61
N GLU A 175 16.51 14.36 -4.75
CA GLU A 175 15.38 14.48 -5.67
C GLU A 175 15.79 14.28 -7.13
N SER A 176 16.99 14.75 -7.50
CA SER A 176 17.54 14.52 -8.84
C SER A 176 17.85 13.03 -9.09
N LEU A 177 18.44 12.34 -8.12
CA LEU A 177 18.69 10.89 -8.21
C LEU A 177 17.38 10.12 -8.34
N LEU A 178 16.37 10.45 -7.52
CA LEU A 178 15.05 9.82 -7.62
C LEU A 178 14.42 10.03 -8.99
N ALA A 179 14.47 11.25 -9.52
CA ALA A 179 13.92 11.58 -10.83
C ALA A 179 14.66 10.86 -11.98
N ASP A 180 16.00 10.95 -12.01
CA ASP A 180 16.81 10.41 -13.11
C ASP A 180 16.85 8.87 -13.13
N LEU A 181 16.53 8.23 -12.01
CA LEU A 181 16.43 6.78 -11.84
C LEU A 181 14.99 6.27 -11.77
N ASN A 182 13.99 7.16 -11.85
CA ASN A 182 12.57 6.81 -11.72
C ASN A 182 12.25 6.02 -10.43
N LEU A 183 12.74 6.51 -9.29
CA LEU A 183 12.56 5.92 -7.96
C LEU A 183 11.54 6.72 -7.13
N ASN A 184 10.87 6.05 -6.18
CA ASN A 184 10.00 6.70 -5.19
C ASN A 184 10.76 6.92 -3.87
N ALA A 185 10.64 8.12 -3.30
CA ALA A 185 11.26 8.49 -2.03
C ALA A 185 10.82 7.62 -0.84
N ALA A 186 9.63 7.03 -0.90
CA ALA A 186 9.11 6.12 0.11
C ALA A 186 9.79 4.74 0.09
N ASP A 187 10.25 4.29 -1.08
CA ASP A 187 10.91 3.00 -1.26
C ASP A 187 12.44 3.10 -1.15
N VAL A 188 12.99 4.30 -1.36
CA VAL A 188 14.44 4.56 -1.43
C VAL A 188 14.80 5.69 -0.46
N PRO A 189 14.78 5.45 0.87
CA PRO A 189 15.08 6.47 1.86
C PRO A 189 16.53 6.97 1.75
N LEU A 190 16.73 8.22 2.16
CA LEU A 190 18.07 8.79 2.35
C LEU A 190 18.53 8.48 3.79
N VAL A 191 19.64 7.77 3.96
CA VAL A 191 20.24 7.54 5.27
C VAL A 191 21.56 8.30 5.34
N ALA A 192 21.64 9.29 6.22
CA ALA A 192 22.80 10.17 6.34
C ALA A 192 23.52 9.98 7.68
N GLY A 193 24.85 9.90 7.64
CA GLY A 193 25.66 9.73 8.84
C GLY A 193 26.20 11.05 9.36
N GLU A 194 26.25 11.17 10.67
CA GLU A 194 27.00 12.23 11.35
C GLU A 194 28.50 12.09 11.10
N VAL A 195 29.20 13.21 10.94
CA VAL A 195 30.67 13.24 10.96
C VAL A 195 31.18 12.94 12.37
N VAL A 196 32.49 12.77 12.51
CA VAL A 196 33.16 12.55 13.80
C VAL A 196 32.60 13.52 14.87
N GLY A 197 32.10 12.92 15.96
CA GLY A 197 31.40 13.65 17.01
C GLY A 197 32.33 14.48 17.90
N GLU A 198 31.75 15.50 18.54
CA GLU A 198 32.46 16.34 19.52
C GLU A 198 32.92 15.53 20.74
N ASP A 199 32.16 14.49 21.10
CA ASP A 199 32.44 13.58 22.23
C ASP A 199 33.76 12.82 22.10
N VAL A 200 34.30 12.74 20.88
CA VAL A 200 35.59 12.11 20.57
C VAL A 200 36.59 13.08 19.92
N GLY A 201 36.33 14.39 20.01
CA GLY A 201 37.25 15.44 19.52
C GLY A 201 37.19 15.72 18.02
N GLY A 202 36.06 15.47 17.36
CA GLY A 202 35.86 15.74 15.94
C GLY A 202 35.91 17.24 15.59
N ARG A 203 36.79 17.62 14.66
CA ARG A 203 36.99 19.02 14.23
C ARG A 203 35.77 19.60 13.50
N CYS A 204 35.02 18.74 12.81
CA CYS A 204 33.85 19.13 12.03
C CYS A 204 32.52 18.83 12.71
N ALA A 205 32.51 18.52 14.01
CA ALA A 205 31.30 18.17 14.76
C ALA A 205 30.19 19.23 14.68
N ALA A 206 30.54 20.50 14.45
CA ALA A 206 29.61 21.60 14.19
C ALA A 206 28.73 21.40 12.93
N HIS A 207 29.06 20.45 12.06
CA HIS A 207 28.22 20.06 10.92
C HIS A 207 27.05 19.14 11.32
N ASN A 208 27.17 18.34 12.40
CA ASN A 208 26.15 17.36 12.79
C ASN A 208 24.75 17.95 13.04
N PRO A 209 24.58 19.18 13.59
CA PRO A 209 23.29 19.83 13.61
C PRO A 209 22.63 19.98 12.22
N MET A 210 23.39 20.21 11.15
CA MET A 210 22.83 20.28 9.79
C MET A 210 22.43 18.90 9.27
N VAL A 211 23.21 17.84 9.57
CA VAL A 211 22.83 16.46 9.26
C VAL A 211 21.50 16.10 9.91
N ARG A 212 21.32 16.45 11.20
CA ARG A 212 20.08 16.23 11.96
C ARG A 212 18.85 16.95 11.41
N ARG A 213 19.05 18.00 10.60
CA ARG A 213 17.96 18.77 9.96
C ARG A 213 17.50 18.19 8.63
N LEU A 214 18.17 17.16 8.08
CA LEU A 214 17.72 16.54 6.84
C LEU A 214 16.25 16.07 6.87
N PRO A 215 15.75 15.43 7.95
CA PRO A 215 14.34 15.03 8.03
C PRO A 215 13.34 16.20 7.97
N GLU A 216 13.77 17.44 8.29
CA GLU A 216 12.93 18.64 8.22
C GLU A 216 12.61 19.02 6.76
N VAL A 217 13.52 18.74 5.82
CA VAL A 217 13.41 19.14 4.41
C VAL A 217 13.20 17.96 3.46
N ILE A 218 13.59 16.75 3.88
CA ILE A 218 13.40 15.46 3.20
C ILE A 218 12.70 14.53 4.21
N PRO A 219 11.36 14.39 4.18
CA PRO A 219 10.64 13.60 5.19
C PRO A 219 11.03 12.11 5.26
N THR A 220 11.60 11.55 4.21
CA THR A 220 12.10 10.15 4.17
C THR A 220 13.60 10.05 4.44
N ALA A 221 14.23 11.12 4.94
CA ALA A 221 15.62 11.08 5.39
C ALA A 221 15.73 10.61 6.84
N HIS A 222 16.78 9.85 7.13
CA HIS A 222 17.10 9.33 8.45
C HIS A 222 18.56 9.57 8.80
N VAL A 223 18.84 9.75 10.09
CA VAL A 223 20.18 10.11 10.58
C VAL A 223 20.79 8.99 11.40
N VAL A 224 22.06 8.70 11.13
CA VAL A 224 22.87 7.71 11.83
C VAL A 224 23.86 8.45 12.73
N SER A 225 23.75 8.22 14.03
CA SER A 225 24.61 8.92 14.98
C SER A 225 26.05 8.37 14.97
N SER A 226 27.01 9.29 15.09
CA SER A 226 28.45 8.99 15.21
C SER A 226 28.94 8.96 16.66
N LYS A 227 28.05 9.15 17.65
CA LYS A 227 28.41 9.16 19.07
C LYS A 227 29.22 7.92 19.46
N GLY A 228 30.39 8.13 20.06
CA GLY A 228 31.31 7.09 20.50
C GLY A 228 32.07 6.36 19.39
N CYS A 229 31.94 6.76 18.12
CA CYS A 229 32.77 6.20 17.04
C CYS A 229 34.21 6.72 17.17
N PRO A 230 35.24 5.86 17.30
CA PRO A 230 36.60 6.33 17.56
C PRO A 230 37.17 7.18 16.41
N CYS A 231 37.74 8.32 16.80
CA CYS A 231 38.30 9.35 15.92
C CYS A 231 39.77 9.07 15.54
N ALA A 232 40.13 9.29 14.28
CA ALA A 232 41.51 9.23 13.81
C ALA A 232 42.34 10.44 14.27
N LYS A 233 43.66 10.35 14.14
CA LYS A 233 44.60 11.39 14.61
C LYS A 233 44.42 12.77 13.95
N ASP A 234 43.82 12.82 12.77
CA ASP A 234 43.55 14.07 12.04
C ASP A 234 42.33 14.85 12.58
N SER A 235 41.54 14.22 13.45
CA SER A 235 40.28 14.75 13.98
C SER A 235 39.17 14.97 12.92
N LEU A 236 39.33 14.42 11.72
CA LEU A 236 38.40 14.56 10.59
C LEU A 236 37.73 13.23 10.25
N HIS A 237 38.49 12.15 10.33
CA HIS A 237 38.04 10.82 9.92
C HIS A 237 37.84 9.88 11.10
N PHE A 238 37.07 8.82 10.86
CA PHE A 238 37.00 7.70 11.78
C PHE A 238 38.25 6.82 11.68
N THR A 239 38.59 6.13 12.78
CA THR A 239 39.50 4.98 12.70
C THR A 239 38.83 3.82 11.95
N ALA A 240 39.59 2.75 11.65
CA ALA A 240 39.01 1.52 11.11
C ALA A 240 37.86 1.02 12.01
N GLU A 241 38.05 0.98 13.33
CA GLU A 241 36.99 0.63 14.29
C GLU A 241 35.76 1.56 14.19
N GLY A 242 35.96 2.87 14.06
CA GLY A 242 34.87 3.82 13.88
C GLY A 242 34.08 3.58 12.60
N TYR A 243 34.74 3.27 11.47
CA TYR A 243 34.06 2.89 10.23
C TYR A 243 33.24 1.60 10.39
N ARG A 244 33.73 0.61 11.15
CA ARG A 244 32.98 -0.62 11.46
C ARG A 244 31.72 -0.32 12.25
N ILE A 245 31.82 0.51 13.28
CA ILE A 245 30.69 0.88 14.15
C ILE A 245 29.65 1.63 13.34
N ILE A 246 30.05 2.70 12.63
CA ILE A 246 29.09 3.52 11.90
C ILE A 246 28.46 2.76 10.74
N GLY A 247 29.21 1.92 10.03
CA GLY A 247 28.69 1.03 8.99
C GLY A 247 27.60 0.08 9.53
N ARG A 248 27.82 -0.54 10.70
CA ARG A 248 26.77 -1.34 11.37
C ARG A 248 25.54 -0.51 11.73
N ARG A 249 25.72 0.73 12.19
CA ARG A 249 24.60 1.62 12.52
C ARG A 249 23.80 2.07 11.30
N TYR A 250 24.44 2.23 10.14
CA TYR A 250 23.71 2.41 8.87
C TYR A 250 22.79 1.22 8.59
N ALA A 251 23.30 -0.01 8.76
CA ALA A 251 22.50 -1.21 8.53
C ALA A 251 21.35 -1.32 9.54
N GLU A 252 21.61 -1.04 10.81
CA GLU A 252 20.58 -0.96 11.86
C GLU A 252 19.47 0.02 11.50
N LYS A 253 19.84 1.22 11.03
CA LYS A 253 18.85 2.23 10.64
C LYS A 253 18.05 1.81 9.41
N VAL A 254 18.69 1.23 8.39
CA VAL A 254 17.98 0.70 7.21
C VAL A 254 17.00 -0.41 7.61
N MET A 255 17.42 -1.35 8.45
CA MET A 255 16.54 -2.42 8.94
C MET A 255 15.37 -1.86 9.76
N GLU A 256 15.61 -0.88 10.64
CA GLU A 256 14.54 -0.21 11.41
C GLU A 256 13.51 0.46 10.49
N ILE A 257 13.96 1.10 9.41
CA ILE A 257 13.07 1.70 8.42
C ILE A 257 12.26 0.62 7.71
N GLU A 258 12.91 -0.44 7.23
CA GLU A 258 12.25 -1.56 6.55
C GLU A 258 11.27 -2.32 7.45
N ASP A 259 11.54 -2.39 8.76
CA ASP A 259 10.69 -3.01 9.78
C ASP A 259 9.74 -1.99 10.44
N SER A 260 9.54 -0.82 9.86
CA SER A 260 8.53 0.15 10.28
C SER A 260 7.43 0.33 9.24
N PHE A 261 6.29 0.89 9.66
CA PHE A 261 5.22 1.29 8.76
C PHE A 261 4.55 2.57 9.24
N GLN A 262 3.84 3.23 8.32
CA GLN A 262 3.04 4.42 8.61
C GLN A 262 1.56 4.06 8.64
N ASN A 263 0.83 4.60 9.62
CA ASN A 263 -0.63 4.56 9.58
C ASN A 263 -1.18 5.64 8.63
N PRO A 264 -2.31 5.36 7.93
CA PRO A 264 -3.05 4.10 7.93
C PRO A 264 -2.25 2.99 7.22
N MET A 265 -2.16 1.84 7.90
CA MET A 265 -1.41 0.66 7.47
C MET A 265 -1.82 0.17 6.07
N LEU A 266 -3.12 0.19 5.77
CA LEU A 266 -3.63 0.05 4.41
C LEU A 266 -4.47 1.28 4.03
N TRP A 267 -3.88 2.16 3.23
CA TRP A 267 -4.53 3.40 2.77
C TRP A 267 -5.38 3.17 1.51
N ALA A 268 -6.34 2.25 1.60
CA ALA A 268 -7.32 1.95 0.55
C ALA A 268 -8.65 1.57 1.20
N ASP A 269 -9.74 1.49 0.42
CA ASP A 269 -11.02 1.01 0.91
C ASP A 269 -10.99 -0.50 1.21
N VAL A 270 -10.73 -0.84 2.49
CA VAL A 270 -10.70 -2.19 3.06
C VAL A 270 -11.52 -2.21 4.36
N PRO A 271 -12.85 -2.04 4.27
CA PRO A 271 -13.71 -1.88 5.43
C PRO A 271 -14.01 -3.16 6.21
N ASP A 272 -14.58 -2.96 7.40
CA ASP A 272 -15.16 -3.98 8.28
C ASP A 272 -14.23 -5.18 8.54
N PRO A 273 -12.94 -4.94 8.87
CA PRO A 273 -11.96 -6.02 8.94
C PRO A 273 -12.34 -7.01 10.05
N ASP A 274 -12.23 -8.30 9.74
CA ASP A 274 -12.07 -9.35 10.73
C ASP A 274 -10.79 -10.11 10.42
N VAL A 275 -9.98 -10.35 11.46
CA VAL A 275 -8.61 -10.85 11.35
C VAL A 275 -8.47 -12.00 12.33
N ILE A 276 -7.96 -13.13 11.84
CA ILE A 276 -7.55 -14.26 12.67
C ILE A 276 -6.10 -14.61 12.40
N ARG A 277 -5.47 -15.23 13.40
CA ARG A 277 -4.16 -15.87 13.27
C ARG A 277 -4.34 -17.38 13.28
N VAL A 278 -3.68 -18.08 12.36
CA VAL A 278 -3.55 -19.55 12.36
C VAL A 278 -2.08 -19.89 12.15
N GLY A 279 -1.41 -20.39 13.19
CA GLY A 279 0.05 -20.52 13.19
C GLY A 279 0.72 -19.15 13.06
N ASP A 280 1.58 -18.99 12.05
CA ASP A 280 2.28 -17.75 11.71
C ASP A 280 1.56 -16.93 10.61
N ASP A 281 0.37 -17.36 10.19
CA ASP A 281 -0.39 -16.73 9.11
C ASP A 281 -1.54 -15.89 9.66
N TYR A 282 -1.67 -14.67 9.15
CA TYR A 282 -2.80 -13.78 9.41
C TYR A 282 -3.73 -13.75 8.20
N TRP A 283 -5.02 -13.87 8.48
CA TRP A 283 -6.08 -13.86 7.48
C TRP A 283 -7.05 -12.76 7.80
N LEU A 284 -7.25 -11.84 6.87
CA LEU A 284 -8.20 -10.74 6.96
C LEU A 284 -9.33 -10.95 5.96
N VAL A 285 -10.58 -10.77 6.37
CA VAL A 285 -11.72 -10.62 5.46
C VAL A 285 -12.26 -9.20 5.54
N SER A 286 -12.71 -8.66 4.40
CA SER A 286 -13.23 -7.29 4.28
C SER A 286 -14.51 -7.23 3.47
N THR A 287 -15.29 -6.17 3.64
CA THR A 287 -16.55 -5.89 2.93
C THR A 287 -16.31 -5.36 1.52
N THR A 288 -17.03 -5.88 0.52
CA THR A 288 -17.02 -5.34 -0.86
C THR A 288 -18.40 -5.08 -1.46
N MET A 289 -19.47 -5.19 -0.67
CA MET A 289 -20.82 -4.80 -1.07
C MET A 289 -21.25 -5.52 -2.37
N HIS A 290 -21.45 -4.74 -3.44
CA HIS A 290 -21.99 -5.12 -4.73
C HIS A 290 -20.91 -5.58 -5.72
N LEU A 291 -19.64 -5.57 -5.30
CA LEU A 291 -18.55 -5.99 -6.15
C LEU A 291 -18.37 -7.51 -6.16
N MET A 292 -18.05 -8.04 -7.33
CA MET A 292 -17.91 -9.48 -7.60
C MET A 292 -16.56 -9.76 -8.28
N PRO A 293 -15.77 -10.77 -7.90
CA PRO A 293 -15.98 -11.65 -6.75
C PRO A 293 -15.98 -10.85 -5.43
N GLY A 294 -16.64 -11.38 -4.39
CA GLY A 294 -16.91 -10.66 -3.14
C GLY A 294 -16.26 -11.28 -1.90
N ALA A 295 -16.19 -10.50 -0.82
CA ALA A 295 -15.45 -10.83 0.40
C ALA A 295 -13.99 -11.24 0.12
N PRO A 296 -13.10 -10.29 -0.20
CA PRO A 296 -11.68 -10.59 -0.35
C PRO A 296 -11.13 -11.14 0.96
N VAL A 297 -10.42 -12.26 0.87
CA VAL A 297 -9.61 -12.82 1.94
C VAL A 297 -8.17 -12.48 1.64
N MET A 298 -7.57 -11.69 2.53
CA MET A 298 -6.20 -11.20 2.42
C MET A 298 -5.28 -11.96 3.38
N HIS A 299 -4.04 -12.16 2.96
CA HIS A 299 -3.01 -12.85 3.71
C HIS A 299 -1.88 -11.90 4.09
N SER A 300 -1.38 -12.05 5.31
CA SER A 300 -0.17 -11.38 5.80
C SER A 300 0.61 -12.30 6.75
N LYS A 301 1.91 -12.02 6.88
CA LYS A 301 2.80 -12.62 7.89
C LYS A 301 3.20 -11.61 8.98
N ASP A 302 2.92 -10.32 8.78
CA ASP A 302 3.37 -9.24 9.64
C ASP A 302 2.28 -8.24 10.06
N LEU A 303 1.01 -8.49 9.72
CA LEU A 303 -0.14 -7.61 9.92
C LEU A 303 -0.09 -6.28 9.15
N VAL A 304 0.94 -6.04 8.33
CA VAL A 304 1.15 -4.78 7.62
C VAL A 304 1.10 -4.97 6.11
N ASN A 305 1.83 -5.97 5.62
CA ASN A 305 1.97 -6.28 4.21
C ASN A 305 0.91 -7.31 3.84
N TRP A 306 -0.17 -6.85 3.21
CA TRP A 306 -1.32 -7.67 2.82
C TRP A 306 -1.39 -7.89 1.32
N ARG A 307 -1.79 -9.08 0.91
CA ARG A 307 -2.14 -9.41 -0.48
C ARG A 307 -3.50 -10.09 -0.52
N VAL A 308 -4.26 -9.89 -1.59
CA VAL A 308 -5.48 -10.70 -1.81
C VAL A 308 -5.04 -12.14 -2.09
N ALA A 309 -5.54 -13.09 -1.32
CA ALA A 309 -5.25 -14.52 -1.47
C ALA A 309 -6.39 -15.25 -2.19
N SER A 310 -7.64 -14.87 -1.88
CA SER A 310 -8.83 -15.42 -2.52
C SER A 310 -10.01 -14.47 -2.37
N TYR A 311 -11.15 -14.88 -2.95
CA TYR A 311 -12.47 -14.36 -2.62
C TYR A 311 -13.34 -15.49 -2.12
N VAL A 312 -14.36 -15.17 -1.33
CA VAL A 312 -15.27 -16.18 -0.75
C VAL A 312 -16.24 -16.70 -1.80
N PHE A 313 -16.68 -15.84 -2.72
CA PHE A 313 -17.60 -16.24 -3.76
C PHE A 313 -17.35 -15.45 -5.06
N PRO A 314 -17.58 -16.07 -6.22
CA PRO A 314 -17.45 -15.39 -7.51
C PRO A 314 -18.63 -14.48 -7.83
N SER A 315 -19.84 -14.83 -7.37
CA SER A 315 -21.11 -14.17 -7.69
C SER A 315 -22.18 -14.51 -6.65
N LEU A 316 -23.22 -13.66 -6.57
CA LEU A 316 -24.44 -13.93 -5.79
C LEU A 316 -25.67 -13.95 -6.71
N HIS A 317 -26.63 -14.85 -6.45
CA HIS A 317 -27.74 -15.12 -7.38
C HIS A 317 -29.13 -15.09 -6.75
N ASP A 318 -29.24 -14.77 -5.46
CA ASP A 318 -30.55 -14.78 -4.77
C ASP A 318 -31.53 -13.71 -5.28
N SER A 319 -31.02 -12.68 -5.94
CA SER A 319 -31.81 -11.56 -6.44
C SER A 319 -31.35 -11.20 -7.86
N PRO A 320 -32.28 -10.93 -8.81
CA PRO A 320 -31.93 -10.48 -10.16
C PRO A 320 -31.16 -9.15 -10.16
N LYS A 321 -31.24 -8.38 -9.07
CA LYS A 321 -30.52 -7.12 -8.90
C LYS A 321 -29.01 -7.28 -8.91
N TYR A 322 -28.48 -8.45 -8.53
CA TYR A 322 -27.05 -8.76 -8.65
C TYR A 322 -26.57 -8.80 -10.12
N ASP A 323 -27.47 -9.01 -11.07
CA ASP A 323 -27.19 -8.98 -12.52
C ASP A 323 -27.61 -7.65 -13.17
N LEU A 324 -27.83 -6.61 -12.36
CA LEU A 324 -28.39 -5.32 -12.78
C LEU A 324 -29.75 -5.47 -13.50
N LYS A 325 -30.58 -6.42 -13.07
CA LYS A 325 -31.94 -6.62 -13.59
C LYS A 325 -32.94 -6.19 -12.52
N GLU A 326 -33.99 -5.48 -12.93
CA GLU A 326 -35.09 -5.03 -12.04
C GLU A 326 -34.66 -4.10 -10.89
N GLY A 327 -33.42 -3.61 -10.89
CA GLY A 327 -32.83 -2.78 -9.86
C GLY A 327 -31.31 -2.95 -9.80
N THR A 328 -30.71 -2.56 -8.68
CA THR A 328 -29.28 -2.77 -8.40
C THR A 328 -29.10 -3.20 -6.95
N VAL A 329 -27.89 -3.58 -6.57
CA VAL A 329 -27.51 -3.80 -5.16
C VAL A 329 -26.46 -2.79 -4.69
N TYR A 330 -26.39 -1.59 -5.28
CA TYR A 330 -25.45 -0.57 -4.80
C TYR A 330 -25.63 -0.31 -3.28
N GLY A 331 -24.51 -0.37 -2.55
CA GLY A 331 -24.47 -0.30 -1.08
C GLY A 331 -25.03 -1.53 -0.34
N ARG A 332 -25.35 -2.61 -1.05
CA ARG A 332 -25.82 -3.91 -0.55
C ARG A 332 -24.93 -5.02 -1.10
N GLY A 333 -25.30 -6.29 -0.90
CA GLY A 333 -24.42 -7.42 -1.13
C GLY A 333 -23.64 -7.74 0.13
N GLN A 334 -22.43 -8.28 0.04
CA GLN A 334 -21.73 -8.75 1.23
C GLN A 334 -21.29 -7.58 2.14
N TRP A 335 -21.89 -7.49 3.33
CA TRP A 335 -21.52 -6.56 4.42
C TRP A 335 -20.58 -7.25 5.44
N ALA A 336 -20.33 -6.59 6.58
CA ALA A 336 -19.41 -7.01 7.64
C ALA A 336 -19.44 -8.52 7.88
N THR A 337 -18.28 -9.13 7.69
CA THR A 337 -18.12 -10.59 7.68
C THR A 337 -17.32 -11.04 8.89
N SER A 338 -17.67 -12.19 9.46
CA SER A 338 -16.89 -12.84 10.52
C SER A 338 -16.08 -13.99 9.97
N ILE A 339 -14.80 -14.10 10.33
CA ILE A 339 -13.93 -15.24 10.02
C ILE A 339 -13.49 -15.95 11.29
N ARG A 340 -13.61 -17.28 11.36
CA ARG A 340 -13.15 -18.09 12.49
C ARG A 340 -12.45 -19.35 12.00
N TYR A 341 -11.60 -19.91 12.84
CA TYR A 341 -10.92 -21.17 12.58
C TYR A 341 -11.18 -22.15 13.73
N LYS A 342 -11.57 -23.38 13.40
CA LYS A 342 -11.78 -24.46 14.37
C LYS A 342 -11.44 -25.80 13.71
N ASP A 343 -10.66 -26.63 14.39
CA ASP A 343 -10.37 -28.02 14.03
C ASP A 343 -10.00 -28.21 12.54
N GLY A 344 -9.04 -27.43 12.04
CA GLY A 344 -8.59 -27.55 10.65
C GLY A 344 -9.51 -26.90 9.62
N THR A 345 -10.53 -26.15 10.03
CA THR A 345 -11.54 -25.57 9.13
C THR A 345 -11.71 -24.09 9.40
N TYR A 346 -11.71 -23.30 8.33
CA TYR A 346 -12.08 -21.90 8.34
C TYR A 346 -13.58 -21.77 8.09
N TYR A 347 -14.23 -20.89 8.83
CA TYR A 347 -15.64 -20.56 8.73
C TYR A 347 -15.80 -19.06 8.51
N LEU A 348 -16.64 -18.70 7.56
CA LEU A 348 -17.03 -17.32 7.29
C LEU A 348 -18.54 -17.16 7.39
N TYR A 349 -18.98 -16.06 7.98
CA TYR A 349 -20.39 -15.67 8.00
C TYR A 349 -20.57 -14.23 7.53
N PHE A 350 -21.53 -13.99 6.63
CA PHE A 350 -21.98 -12.63 6.30
C PHE A 350 -23.47 -12.56 5.97
N SER A 351 -24.00 -11.33 6.03
CA SER A 351 -25.38 -11.01 5.62
C SER A 351 -25.37 -10.09 4.39
N PRO A 352 -26.19 -10.35 3.35
CA PRO A 352 -26.15 -9.61 2.09
C PRO A 352 -26.96 -8.30 2.09
N ASN A 353 -27.77 -8.05 3.12
CA ASN A 353 -28.70 -6.91 3.21
C ASN A 353 -29.59 -6.71 1.96
N GLU A 354 -29.96 -7.81 1.33
CA GLU A 354 -30.85 -7.88 0.17
C GLU A 354 -31.80 -9.08 0.34
N ASP A 355 -32.96 -9.02 -0.34
CA ASP A 355 -33.91 -10.11 -0.41
C ASP A 355 -33.23 -11.42 -0.88
N PRO A 356 -33.46 -12.58 -0.24
CA PRO A 356 -34.52 -12.89 0.73
C PRO A 356 -34.13 -12.69 2.22
N TRP A 357 -33.14 -11.84 2.52
CA TRP A 357 -32.67 -11.57 3.89
C TRP A 357 -32.20 -12.83 4.63
N GLN A 358 -31.29 -13.57 3.99
CA GLN A 358 -30.65 -14.76 4.56
C GLN A 358 -29.13 -14.60 4.60
N GLY A 359 -28.51 -15.10 5.68
CA GLY A 359 -27.07 -15.16 5.84
C GLY A 359 -26.42 -16.26 5.01
N TYR A 360 -25.10 -16.16 4.87
CA TYR A 360 -24.24 -17.11 4.18
C TYR A 360 -23.18 -17.64 5.13
N VAL A 361 -23.04 -18.97 5.19
CA VAL A 361 -21.92 -19.64 5.87
C VAL A 361 -21.04 -20.30 4.82
N TYR A 362 -19.79 -19.88 4.73
CA TYR A 362 -18.78 -20.48 3.86
C TYR A 362 -17.71 -21.20 4.68
N THR A 363 -17.16 -22.28 4.13
CA THR A 363 -16.07 -23.02 4.75
C THR A 363 -14.94 -23.34 3.79
N THR A 364 -13.74 -23.51 4.33
CA THR A 364 -12.58 -24.06 3.60
C THR A 364 -11.56 -24.70 4.55
N LYS A 365 -10.67 -25.53 3.99
CA LYS A 365 -9.51 -26.07 4.69
C LYS A 365 -8.26 -25.19 4.53
N ASP A 366 -8.15 -24.49 3.41
CA ASP A 366 -7.11 -23.48 3.16
C ASP A 366 -7.76 -22.27 2.45
N PRO A 367 -7.71 -21.06 3.03
CA PRO A 367 -8.22 -19.84 2.41
C PRO A 367 -7.67 -19.57 1.00
N ARG A 368 -6.54 -20.15 0.61
CA ARG A 368 -5.94 -20.00 -0.73
C ARG A 368 -6.62 -20.85 -1.80
N GLU A 369 -7.26 -21.95 -1.40
CA GLU A 369 -7.86 -22.93 -2.32
C GLU A 369 -9.33 -22.62 -2.66
N GLY A 370 -9.86 -21.51 -2.14
CA GLY A 370 -11.24 -21.09 -2.34
C GLY A 370 -12.17 -21.55 -1.22
N TRP A 371 -13.47 -21.29 -1.39
CA TRP A 371 -14.47 -21.45 -0.32
C TRP A 371 -15.71 -22.17 -0.84
N THR A 372 -16.34 -22.96 0.03
CA THR A 372 -17.57 -23.70 -0.26
C THR A 372 -18.72 -23.11 0.54
N LEU A 373 -19.85 -22.82 -0.12
CA LEU A 373 -21.09 -22.45 0.57
C LEU A 373 -21.59 -23.67 1.34
N ALA A 374 -21.53 -23.63 2.66
CA ALA A 374 -21.98 -24.71 3.53
C ALA A 374 -23.49 -24.59 3.82
N HIS A 375 -23.92 -23.41 4.26
CA HIS A 375 -25.29 -23.20 4.70
C HIS A 375 -25.84 -21.81 4.35
N ARG A 376 -27.16 -21.76 4.19
CA ARG A 376 -27.96 -20.54 4.23
C ARG A 376 -28.68 -20.49 5.56
N THR A 377 -28.56 -19.38 6.28
CA THR A 377 -29.07 -19.23 7.65
C THR A 377 -29.95 -17.99 7.75
N PRO A 378 -30.62 -17.75 8.90
CA PRO A 378 -31.24 -16.45 9.14
C PRO A 378 -30.23 -15.30 9.00
N HIS A 379 -30.75 -14.11 8.68
CA HIS A 379 -29.94 -12.89 8.62
C HIS A 379 -29.60 -12.39 10.02
N PHE A 380 -28.29 -12.30 10.28
CA PHE A 380 -27.67 -11.70 11.45
C PHE A 380 -26.86 -10.48 11.00
N HIS A 381 -27.36 -9.27 11.25
CA HIS A 381 -26.70 -8.02 10.90
C HIS A 381 -25.39 -7.85 11.69
N ASP A 382 -24.29 -7.52 11.00
CA ASP A 382 -22.99 -7.23 11.63
C ASP A 382 -22.52 -8.29 12.65
N ALA A 383 -22.53 -9.53 12.22
CA ALA A 383 -22.35 -10.66 13.11
C ALA A 383 -20.90 -11.07 13.36
N SER A 384 -20.68 -11.72 14.50
CA SER A 384 -19.47 -12.47 14.87
C SER A 384 -19.86 -13.91 15.17
N LEU A 385 -19.25 -14.86 14.46
CA LEU A 385 -19.25 -16.26 14.89
C LEU A 385 -18.35 -16.42 16.11
N PHE A 386 -18.69 -17.36 16.97
CA PHE A 386 -17.88 -17.75 18.12
C PHE A 386 -18.05 -19.24 18.42
N PHE A 387 -16.93 -19.95 18.55
CA PHE A 387 -16.90 -21.32 19.04
C PHE A 387 -16.29 -21.28 20.43
N ASP A 388 -17.02 -21.79 21.43
CA ASP A 388 -16.56 -21.80 22.82
C ASP A 388 -15.81 -23.10 23.14
N ASP A 389 -15.08 -23.08 24.25
CA ASP A 389 -14.25 -24.20 24.73
C ASP A 389 -15.10 -25.42 25.12
N ASP A 390 -16.40 -25.23 25.37
CA ASP A 390 -17.37 -26.30 25.65
C ASP A 390 -17.91 -27.00 24.39
N GLY A 391 -17.43 -26.59 23.21
CA GLY A 391 -17.80 -27.14 21.91
C GLY A 391 -19.08 -26.53 21.30
N ARG A 392 -19.73 -25.58 21.97
CA ARG A 392 -20.93 -24.91 21.45
C ARG A 392 -20.55 -23.77 20.51
N ALA A 393 -21.46 -23.49 19.57
CA ALA A 393 -21.32 -22.43 18.59
C ALA A 393 -22.36 -21.34 18.84
N TYR A 394 -21.96 -20.08 18.66
CA TYR A 394 -22.79 -18.91 18.89
C TYR A 394 -22.61 -17.88 17.78
N VAL A 395 -23.62 -17.04 17.59
CA VAL A 395 -23.55 -15.84 16.78
C VAL A 395 -23.94 -14.63 17.62
N PHE A 396 -23.07 -13.63 17.66
CA PHE A 396 -23.35 -12.31 18.23
C PHE A 396 -23.61 -11.35 17.10
N TYR A 397 -24.66 -10.53 17.19
CA TYR A 397 -25.07 -9.67 16.08
C TYR A 397 -25.83 -8.44 16.57
N GLY A 398 -26.09 -7.50 15.66
CA GLY A 398 -26.85 -6.28 15.95
C GLY A 398 -26.25 -5.46 17.09
N THR A 399 -27.09 -5.07 18.04
CA THR A 399 -26.71 -4.35 19.25
C THR A 399 -26.81 -5.27 20.48
N GLY A 400 -25.90 -6.25 20.54
CA GLY A 400 -25.76 -7.15 21.69
C GLY A 400 -26.73 -8.34 21.68
N GLU A 401 -27.34 -8.66 20.55
CA GLU A 401 -28.09 -9.91 20.40
C GLU A 401 -27.14 -11.11 20.27
N MET A 402 -27.55 -12.25 20.81
CA MET A 402 -26.83 -13.52 20.74
C MET A 402 -27.81 -14.68 20.52
N LYS A 403 -27.39 -15.65 19.70
CA LYS A 403 -28.04 -16.96 19.57
C LYS A 403 -27.02 -18.10 19.55
N GLU A 404 -27.37 -19.21 20.17
CA GLU A 404 -26.70 -20.49 19.98
C GLU A 404 -27.07 -21.10 18.62
N LEU A 405 -26.07 -21.63 17.94
CA LEU A 405 -26.18 -22.28 16.65
C LEU A 405 -25.99 -23.79 16.80
N ASN A 406 -26.46 -24.54 15.80
CA ASN A 406 -26.03 -25.92 15.64
C ASN A 406 -24.49 -25.97 15.50
N PRO A 407 -23.81 -27.03 15.98
CA PRO A 407 -22.34 -27.11 15.93
C PRO A 407 -21.73 -26.99 14.52
N ASP A 408 -22.49 -27.35 13.48
CA ASP A 408 -22.14 -27.23 12.07
C ASP A 408 -22.50 -25.87 11.44
N LEU A 409 -23.08 -24.95 12.23
CA LEU A 409 -23.59 -23.65 11.81
C LEU A 409 -24.77 -23.70 10.80
N SER A 410 -25.46 -24.84 10.67
CA SER A 410 -26.61 -24.99 9.77
C SER A 410 -27.79 -24.08 10.08
N GLY A 411 -27.87 -23.55 11.30
CA GLY A 411 -28.94 -22.66 11.73
C GLY A 411 -28.94 -22.43 13.24
N VAL A 412 -29.99 -21.77 13.72
CA VAL A 412 -30.23 -21.56 15.16
C VAL A 412 -30.58 -22.91 15.80
N LYS A 413 -29.96 -23.21 16.92
CA LYS A 413 -30.23 -24.44 17.67
C LYS A 413 -31.59 -24.35 18.37
N GLU A 414 -32.44 -25.34 18.17
CA GLU A 414 -33.72 -25.45 18.87
C GLU A 414 -33.49 -25.59 20.38
N GLY A 415 -34.20 -24.78 21.18
CA GLY A 415 -33.99 -24.70 22.63
C GLY A 415 -32.62 -24.17 23.06
N GLY A 416 -31.81 -23.67 22.14
CA GLY A 416 -30.50 -23.08 22.43
C GLY A 416 -30.60 -21.73 23.15
N LEU A 417 -29.49 -21.30 23.74
CA LEU A 417 -29.43 -19.98 24.38
C LEU A 417 -29.68 -18.87 23.36
N ALA A 418 -30.50 -17.89 23.73
CA ALA A 418 -30.77 -16.72 22.91
C ALA A 418 -31.16 -15.52 23.78
N GLY A 419 -30.78 -14.32 23.37
CA GLY A 419 -31.19 -13.09 24.05
C GLY A 419 -30.30 -11.91 23.73
N ARG A 420 -30.60 -10.78 24.38
CA ARG A 420 -29.73 -9.60 24.38
C ARG A 420 -28.83 -9.65 25.62
N VAL A 421 -27.52 -9.50 25.44
CA VAL A 421 -26.52 -9.70 26.50
C VAL A 421 -26.17 -8.43 27.28
N PHE A 422 -26.51 -7.24 26.76
CA PHE A 422 -26.38 -5.97 27.47
C PHE A 422 -27.47 -4.98 27.04
N GLU A 423 -27.76 -3.99 27.87
CA GLU A 423 -28.60 -2.85 27.49
C GLU A 423 -27.77 -1.61 27.18
N ARG A 424 -28.28 -0.76 26.28
CA ARG A 424 -27.63 0.52 25.95
C ARG A 424 -27.63 1.43 27.17
N ASP A 425 -26.46 1.93 27.57
CA ASP A 425 -26.38 3.00 28.56
C ASP A 425 -26.61 4.38 27.94
N SER A 426 -26.66 5.40 28.81
CA SER A 426 -26.96 6.79 28.44
C SER A 426 -25.96 7.42 27.44
N THR A 427 -24.79 6.83 27.24
CA THR A 427 -23.79 7.34 26.29
C THR A 427 -23.95 6.74 24.88
N GLU A 428 -24.74 5.68 24.71
CA GLU A 428 -24.94 4.97 23.43
C GLU A 428 -26.16 5.49 22.65
N THR A 429 -26.11 6.77 22.28
CA THR A 429 -27.24 7.51 21.69
C THR A 429 -27.40 7.38 20.17
N GLY A 430 -26.48 6.66 19.51
CA GLY A 430 -26.41 6.54 18.05
C GLY A 430 -26.15 5.10 17.58
N LEU A 431 -25.22 4.94 16.63
CA LEU A 431 -24.87 3.64 16.06
C LEU A 431 -24.08 2.80 17.07
N LEU A 432 -24.42 1.52 17.18
CA LEU A 432 -23.73 0.53 18.03
C LEU A 432 -23.90 -0.85 17.37
N GLU A 433 -22.88 -1.29 16.64
CA GLU A 433 -22.92 -2.47 15.76
C GLU A 433 -21.51 -3.05 15.57
N GLY A 434 -21.28 -3.82 14.48
CA GLY A 434 -19.98 -4.37 14.12
C GLY A 434 -19.44 -5.35 15.17
N SER A 435 -20.26 -6.33 15.56
CA SER A 435 -19.90 -7.26 16.63
C SER A 435 -18.62 -8.03 16.28
N ARG A 436 -17.66 -8.06 17.21
CA ARG A 436 -16.53 -8.99 17.24
C ARG A 436 -16.42 -9.61 18.62
N PHE A 437 -16.48 -10.94 18.67
CA PHE A 437 -16.51 -11.67 19.92
C PHE A 437 -15.27 -12.54 20.06
N ILE A 438 -14.64 -12.49 21.25
CA ILE A 438 -13.50 -13.33 21.63
C ILE A 438 -13.65 -13.80 23.08
N LYS A 439 -12.91 -14.86 23.43
CA LYS A 439 -12.68 -15.27 24.81
C LYS A 439 -11.19 -15.13 25.11
N HIS A 440 -10.87 -14.53 26.26
CA HIS A 440 -9.49 -14.31 26.68
C HIS A 440 -9.38 -14.49 28.19
N ASN A 441 -8.45 -15.32 28.65
CA ASN A 441 -8.22 -15.62 30.07
C ASN A 441 -9.50 -15.94 30.85
N GLY A 442 -10.35 -16.81 30.27
CA GLY A 442 -11.60 -17.26 30.88
C GLY A 442 -12.75 -16.25 30.86
N LYS A 443 -12.57 -15.05 30.29
CA LYS A 443 -13.61 -14.02 30.18
C LYS A 443 -14.07 -13.83 28.74
N TYR A 444 -15.30 -13.38 28.60
CA TYR A 444 -15.96 -13.11 27.32
C TYR A 444 -15.90 -11.63 26.97
N TYR A 445 -15.58 -11.31 25.72
CA TYR A 445 -15.41 -9.93 25.25
C TYR A 445 -16.16 -9.72 23.94
N LEU A 446 -17.11 -8.78 23.96
CA LEU A 446 -17.81 -8.27 22.78
C LEU A 446 -17.30 -6.87 22.45
N ILE A 447 -16.56 -6.77 21.35
CA ILE A 447 -15.95 -5.56 20.83
C ILE A 447 -16.87 -4.99 19.74
N MET A 448 -17.17 -3.70 19.80
CA MET A 448 -18.15 -3.05 18.92
C MET A 448 -17.74 -1.62 18.58
N ILE A 449 -18.19 -1.15 17.42
CA ILE A 449 -18.16 0.28 17.08
C ILE A 449 -19.31 1.00 17.76
N SER A 450 -19.03 2.19 18.30
CA SER A 450 -20.03 3.12 18.82
C SER A 450 -19.86 4.46 18.12
N TRP A 451 -20.96 5.04 17.67
CA TRP A 451 -20.99 6.41 17.15
C TRP A 451 -22.15 7.19 17.78
N PRO A 452 -21.93 7.84 18.94
CA PRO A 452 -22.92 8.67 19.60
C PRO A 452 -23.34 9.86 18.73
N ARG A 453 -24.59 10.32 18.87
CA ARG A 453 -25.08 11.49 18.10
C ARG A 453 -24.25 12.73 18.44
N GLY A 454 -23.71 13.38 17.40
CA GLY A 454 -22.85 14.56 17.55
C GLY A 454 -21.44 14.26 18.10
N GLY A 455 -21.10 12.98 18.34
CA GLY A 455 -19.81 12.53 18.83
C GLY A 455 -18.89 11.99 17.74
N ALA A 456 -17.66 11.65 18.15
CA ALA A 456 -16.71 10.90 17.33
C ALA A 456 -17.07 9.40 17.29
N ARG A 457 -16.63 8.68 16.25
CA ARG A 457 -16.63 7.21 16.28
C ARG A 457 -15.63 6.74 17.32
N ARG A 458 -15.96 5.66 18.02
CA ARG A 458 -15.13 5.07 19.08
C ARG A 458 -15.26 3.56 19.10
N GLN A 459 -14.26 2.87 19.64
CA GLN A 459 -14.33 1.44 19.91
C GLN A 459 -14.74 1.20 21.36
N VAL A 460 -15.76 0.38 21.57
CA VAL A 460 -16.19 -0.07 22.90
C VAL A 460 -15.99 -1.57 23.05
N CYS A 461 -15.77 -2.01 24.28
CA CYS A 461 -15.68 -3.41 24.65
C CYS A 461 -16.63 -3.68 25.81
N TYR A 462 -17.41 -4.73 25.68
CA TYR A 462 -18.23 -5.30 26.74
C TYR A 462 -17.58 -6.58 27.25
N ARG A 463 -17.43 -6.75 28.57
CA ARG A 463 -16.76 -7.90 29.20
C ARG A 463 -17.67 -8.58 30.21
N ALA A 464 -17.66 -9.92 30.24
CA ALA A 464 -18.39 -10.73 31.22
C ALA A 464 -17.64 -12.00 31.63
N ASP A 465 -18.01 -12.57 32.79
CA ASP A 465 -17.56 -13.90 33.24
C ASP A 465 -18.41 -15.03 32.66
N ASN A 466 -19.70 -14.78 32.41
CA ASN A 466 -20.60 -15.73 31.76
C ASN A 466 -21.01 -15.20 30.39
N ILE A 467 -21.23 -16.09 29.42
CA ILE A 467 -21.56 -15.69 28.04
C ILE A 467 -22.85 -14.86 27.93
N MET A 468 -23.81 -15.08 28.84
CA MET A 468 -25.07 -14.31 28.96
C MET A 468 -24.96 -13.06 29.85
N GLY A 469 -23.76 -12.77 30.39
CA GLY A 469 -23.52 -11.61 31.24
C GLY A 469 -23.64 -11.88 32.74
N PRO A 470 -23.79 -10.82 33.55
CA PRO A 470 -23.89 -9.41 33.13
C PRO A 470 -22.60 -8.90 32.47
N TYR A 471 -22.74 -8.03 31.46
CA TYR A 471 -21.63 -7.39 30.78
C TYR A 471 -21.34 -6.00 31.33
N GLU A 472 -20.08 -5.72 31.64
CA GLU A 472 -19.55 -4.37 31.91
C GLU A 472 -19.05 -3.74 30.62
N LYS A 473 -19.05 -2.40 30.52
CA LYS A 473 -18.59 -1.67 29.31
C LYS A 473 -17.35 -0.81 29.58
N LYS A 474 -16.43 -0.75 28.61
CA LYS A 474 -15.35 0.25 28.54
C LYS A 474 -15.16 0.80 27.14
N VAL A 475 -14.83 2.10 27.03
CA VAL A 475 -14.31 2.69 25.78
C VAL A 475 -12.84 2.31 25.69
N ILE A 476 -12.48 1.56 24.65
CA ILE A 476 -11.12 1.02 24.47
C ILE A 476 -10.30 1.79 23.43
N LEU A 477 -10.96 2.58 22.58
CA LEU A 477 -10.32 3.53 21.67
C LEU A 477 -11.23 4.74 21.44
N LEU A 478 -10.68 5.94 21.59
CA LEU A 478 -11.29 7.19 21.13
C LEU A 478 -10.16 8.10 20.66
N SER A 479 -9.80 7.98 19.37
CA SER A 479 -8.64 8.67 18.80
C SER A 479 -9.03 9.49 17.58
N LYS A 480 -8.57 10.73 17.53
CA LYS A 480 -8.49 11.49 16.27
C LYS A 480 -7.17 11.14 15.61
N PHE A 481 -7.18 10.81 14.32
CA PHE A 481 -5.97 10.44 13.60
C PHE A 481 -6.00 11.03 12.18
N GLY A 482 -4.89 11.64 11.75
CA GLY A 482 -4.80 12.29 10.44
C GLY A 482 -5.83 13.43 10.21
N GLY A 483 -6.34 14.04 11.28
CA GLY A 483 -7.40 15.05 11.23
C GLY A 483 -8.84 14.50 11.25
N PHE A 484 -9.03 13.18 11.24
CA PHE A 484 -10.35 12.53 11.20
C PHE A 484 -10.74 11.92 12.57
N PRO A 485 -11.98 12.16 13.06
CA PRO A 485 -12.48 11.60 14.32
C PRO A 485 -13.28 10.28 14.14
N TYR A 486 -13.02 9.54 13.06
CA TYR A 486 -13.88 8.44 12.60
C TYR A 486 -13.25 7.04 12.75
N ALA A 487 -12.37 6.84 13.73
CA ALA A 487 -11.74 5.55 13.99
C ALA A 487 -12.66 4.63 14.81
N GLY A 488 -12.93 3.44 14.29
CA GLY A 488 -13.68 2.41 15.00
C GLY A 488 -14.25 1.36 14.04
N GLN A 489 -14.70 0.24 14.61
CA GLN A 489 -15.02 -1.01 13.93
C GLN A 489 -13.78 -1.72 13.41
N GLY A 490 -13.72 -3.03 13.68
CA GLY A 490 -12.56 -3.87 13.45
C GLY A 490 -12.39 -4.84 14.61
N THR A 491 -11.19 -5.38 14.78
CA THR A 491 -10.94 -6.51 15.68
C THR A 491 -9.61 -6.37 16.41
N ILE A 492 -9.33 -7.31 17.32
CA ILE A 492 -8.02 -7.50 17.92
C ILE A 492 -7.47 -8.90 17.63
N VAL A 493 -6.16 -9.02 17.50
CA VAL A 493 -5.46 -10.28 17.18
C VAL A 493 -4.11 -10.33 17.89
N ASP A 494 -3.68 -11.51 18.30
CA ASP A 494 -2.39 -11.73 18.96
C ASP A 494 -1.29 -12.21 18.00
N ASP A 495 -0.03 -12.15 18.43
CA ASP A 495 1.14 -12.66 17.69
C ASP A 495 1.60 -14.06 18.06
N GLY A 496 0.87 -14.76 18.94
CA GLY A 496 1.28 -16.05 19.49
C GLY A 496 2.39 -15.96 20.54
N LYS A 497 2.94 -14.77 20.80
CA LYS A 497 4.00 -14.49 21.78
C LYS A 497 3.51 -13.62 22.95
N GLY A 498 2.21 -13.36 23.00
CA GLY A 498 1.55 -12.61 24.08
C GLY A 498 1.33 -11.13 23.78
N ASN A 499 1.79 -10.62 22.63
CA ASN A 499 1.46 -9.26 22.19
C ASN A 499 0.13 -9.26 21.44
N TRP A 500 -0.63 -8.18 21.60
CA TRP A 500 -1.91 -7.99 20.93
C TRP A 500 -1.93 -6.70 20.13
N TYR A 501 -2.72 -6.70 19.07
CA TYR A 501 -2.85 -5.58 18.14
C TYR A 501 -4.31 -5.34 17.79
N GLY A 502 -4.68 -4.07 17.62
CA GLY A 502 -5.96 -3.66 17.07
C GLY A 502 -5.85 -3.35 15.58
N VAL A 503 -6.72 -3.95 14.77
CA VAL A 503 -6.91 -3.61 13.35
C VAL A 503 -8.26 -2.92 13.22
N ILE A 504 -8.24 -1.59 13.11
CA ILE A 504 -9.42 -0.73 13.19
C ILE A 504 -9.48 0.14 11.94
N PHE A 505 -10.67 0.29 11.32
CA PHE A 505 -10.79 1.20 10.19
C PHE A 505 -11.09 2.65 10.60
N GLN A 506 -10.77 3.57 9.69
CA GLN A 506 -11.09 4.99 9.78
C GLN A 506 -11.71 5.47 8.47
N ASP A 507 -12.81 6.22 8.54
CA ASP A 507 -13.40 6.87 7.37
C ASP A 507 -12.48 8.00 6.87
N ARG A 508 -12.08 7.96 5.59
CA ARG A 508 -11.20 8.95 4.93
C ARG A 508 -11.76 9.46 3.60
N GLY A 509 -12.99 9.99 3.67
CA GLY A 509 -13.59 10.70 2.55
C GLY A 509 -13.56 9.89 1.26
N GLY A 510 -13.22 10.51 0.14
CA GLY A 510 -13.25 9.89 -1.19
C GLY A 510 -12.42 8.60 -1.33
N CYS A 511 -11.40 8.38 -0.49
CA CYS A 511 -10.61 7.14 -0.48
C CYS A 511 -11.43 5.94 0.05
N GLY A 512 -12.43 6.19 0.88
CA GLY A 512 -13.20 5.17 1.59
C GLY A 512 -12.70 4.93 3.01
N ARG A 513 -12.77 3.67 3.45
CA ARG A 513 -12.49 3.25 4.83
C ARG A 513 -11.14 2.53 4.90
N VAL A 514 -10.16 3.18 5.52
CA VAL A 514 -8.75 2.74 5.54
C VAL A 514 -8.42 2.00 6.84
N LEU A 515 -7.47 1.07 6.81
CA LEU A 515 -7.09 0.32 8.01
C LEU A 515 -5.94 0.98 8.77
N THR A 516 -6.09 1.02 10.09
CA THR A 516 -5.05 1.42 11.04
C THR A 516 -4.67 0.23 11.91
N LEU A 517 -3.40 0.16 12.29
CA LEU A 517 -2.82 -0.87 13.15
C LEU A 517 -2.20 -0.20 14.39
N MET A 518 -2.50 -0.72 15.57
CA MET A 518 -2.01 -0.17 16.83
C MET A 518 -1.80 -1.27 17.87
N PRO A 519 -0.98 -1.04 18.92
CA PRO A 519 -0.90 -1.93 20.05
C PRO A 519 -2.26 -2.11 20.74
N CYS A 520 -2.47 -3.30 21.31
CA CYS A 520 -3.53 -3.58 22.25
C CYS A 520 -2.88 -4.02 23.58
N THR A 521 -3.03 -3.20 24.62
CA THR A 521 -2.48 -3.47 25.95
C THR A 521 -3.58 -3.90 26.90
N TRP A 522 -3.42 -5.08 27.51
CA TRP A 522 -4.31 -5.55 28.56
C TRP A 522 -4.04 -4.80 29.87
N LYS A 523 -4.97 -3.92 30.29
CA LYS A 523 -4.91 -3.17 31.56
C LYS A 523 -6.14 -3.51 32.41
N ASP A 524 -5.92 -4.08 33.60
CA ASP A 524 -6.99 -4.54 34.50
C ASP A 524 -8.02 -5.48 33.80
N GLY A 525 -7.51 -6.34 32.92
CA GLY A 525 -8.31 -7.27 32.12
C GLY A 525 -9.13 -6.61 31.00
N TRP A 526 -8.79 -5.38 30.57
CA TRP A 526 -9.39 -4.68 29.44
C TRP A 526 -8.40 -4.51 28.27
N PRO A 527 -8.82 -4.76 27.01
CA PRO A 527 -7.96 -4.65 25.83
C PRO A 527 -7.89 -3.19 25.34
N MET A 528 -7.05 -2.36 25.97
CA MET A 528 -6.92 -0.94 25.62
C MET A 528 -6.12 -0.76 24.33
N LEU A 529 -6.64 0.01 23.38
CA LEU A 529 -6.02 0.23 22.07
C LEU A 529 -5.28 1.57 22.01
N GLY A 530 -4.22 1.61 21.21
CA GLY A 530 -3.41 2.80 20.94
C GLY A 530 -2.01 2.71 21.55
N ASP A 531 -1.25 3.78 21.38
CA ASP A 531 0.03 3.99 22.04
C ASP A 531 -0.13 4.22 23.55
N GLU A 532 0.95 4.58 24.22
CA GLU A 532 0.95 4.91 25.65
C GLU A 532 -0.03 6.03 26.06
N ASN A 533 -0.43 6.89 25.11
CA ASN A 533 -1.40 7.96 25.29
C ASN A 533 -2.82 7.57 24.83
N GLY A 534 -3.02 6.32 24.38
CA GLY A 534 -4.30 5.83 23.85
C GLY A 534 -4.64 6.37 22.47
N LEU A 535 -3.63 6.82 21.70
CA LEU A 535 -3.78 7.38 20.36
C LEU A 535 -3.31 6.37 19.30
N ILE A 536 -3.85 6.50 18.08
CA ILE A 536 -3.33 5.74 16.93
C ILE A 536 -1.95 6.30 16.58
N PRO A 537 -0.86 5.50 16.66
CA PRO A 537 0.47 5.99 16.34
C PRO A 537 0.60 6.26 14.84
N SER A 538 1.21 7.39 14.47
CA SER A 538 1.50 7.69 13.05
C SER A 538 2.50 6.71 12.45
N THR A 539 3.49 6.30 13.25
CA THR A 539 4.55 5.36 12.86
C THR A 539 4.68 4.29 13.93
N MET A 540 4.87 3.04 13.52
CA MET A 540 5.09 1.93 14.43
C MET A 540 6.03 0.90 13.77
N GLY A 541 6.80 0.18 14.58
CA GLY A 541 7.47 -1.03 14.12
C GLY A 541 6.45 -2.08 13.68
N LYS A 542 6.73 -2.82 12.62
CA LYS A 542 5.94 -3.98 12.22
C LYS A 542 5.89 -4.97 13.39
N PRO A 543 4.71 -5.55 13.69
CA PRO A 543 4.60 -6.62 14.68
C PRO A 543 5.59 -7.77 14.45
N MET A 544 5.81 -8.14 13.19
CA MET A 544 6.81 -9.13 12.79
C MET A 544 7.78 -8.54 11.77
N ALA A 545 9.07 -8.63 12.04
CA ALA A 545 10.15 -8.15 11.18
C ALA A 545 10.45 -9.10 10.01
N GLY A 546 11.14 -8.60 8.99
CA GLY A 546 11.70 -9.41 7.89
C GLY A 546 10.69 -9.78 6.79
N TYR A 547 9.48 -9.23 6.83
CA TYR A 547 8.47 -9.36 5.78
C TYR A 547 8.27 -8.04 5.04
N SER A 548 8.12 -8.13 3.72
CA SER A 548 7.89 -6.99 2.84
C SER A 548 6.98 -7.38 1.68
N GLY A 549 6.44 -6.38 0.98
CA GLY A 549 5.57 -6.57 -0.18
C GLY A 549 4.09 -6.49 0.18
N GLY A 550 3.25 -7.25 -0.51
CA GLY A 550 1.81 -7.08 -0.44
C GLY A 550 1.34 -6.05 -1.47
N GLU A 551 0.30 -6.42 -2.22
CA GLU A 551 -0.26 -5.60 -3.28
C GLU A 551 -1.76 -5.92 -3.35
N ILE A 552 -2.58 -4.88 -3.24
CA ILE A 552 -4.05 -4.98 -3.35
C ILE A 552 -4.61 -4.16 -4.52
N VAL A 553 -3.73 -3.47 -5.24
CA VAL A 553 -3.94 -2.74 -6.50
C VAL A 553 -2.68 -2.93 -7.32
N SER A 554 -2.81 -3.35 -8.58
CA SER A 554 -1.68 -3.69 -9.43
C SER A 554 -1.88 -3.29 -10.87
N SER A 555 -0.77 -3.00 -11.57
CA SER A 555 -0.78 -2.92 -13.03
C SER A 555 -1.16 -4.28 -13.64
N ASP A 556 -1.69 -4.25 -14.86
CA ASP A 556 -2.08 -5.43 -15.62
C ASP A 556 -1.90 -5.17 -17.12
N GLU A 557 -1.00 -5.90 -17.76
CA GLU A 557 -0.79 -5.87 -19.22
C GLU A 557 -1.67 -6.94 -19.93
N PHE A 558 -2.50 -7.68 -19.18
CA PHE A 558 -3.45 -8.67 -19.70
C PHE A 558 -2.81 -9.80 -20.55
N ASP A 559 -1.53 -10.12 -20.29
CA ASP A 559 -0.80 -11.23 -20.93
C ASP A 559 -1.26 -12.61 -20.44
N SER A 560 -1.88 -12.66 -19.26
CA SER A 560 -2.41 -13.87 -18.63
C SER A 560 -3.79 -14.23 -19.20
N ASP A 561 -4.10 -15.53 -19.29
CA ASP A 561 -5.44 -16.03 -19.64
C ASP A 561 -6.42 -15.99 -18.44
N LYS A 562 -5.92 -15.68 -17.24
CA LYS A 562 -6.68 -15.46 -16.02
C LYS A 562 -6.65 -13.99 -15.61
N LEU A 563 -7.82 -13.48 -15.21
CA LEU A 563 -7.95 -12.13 -14.68
C LEU A 563 -7.13 -11.99 -13.39
N ASN A 564 -6.34 -10.92 -13.28
CA ASN A 564 -5.61 -10.61 -12.07
C ASN A 564 -6.59 -10.52 -10.87
N ILE A 565 -6.20 -11.12 -9.74
CA ILE A 565 -7.03 -11.25 -8.54
C ILE A 565 -7.48 -9.90 -7.96
N ASN A 566 -6.78 -8.80 -8.24
CA ASN A 566 -7.14 -7.48 -7.71
C ASN A 566 -8.36 -6.85 -8.41
N TRP A 567 -8.78 -7.38 -9.56
CA TRP A 567 -9.97 -6.91 -10.26
C TRP A 567 -11.27 -7.38 -9.62
N GLN A 568 -12.22 -6.46 -9.49
CA GLN A 568 -13.61 -6.78 -9.17
C GLN A 568 -14.55 -6.11 -10.16
N TRP A 569 -15.56 -6.83 -10.60
CA TRP A 569 -16.70 -6.33 -11.36
C TRP A 569 -17.64 -5.53 -10.47
N ASN A 570 -18.19 -4.46 -11.02
CA ASN A 570 -19.38 -3.84 -10.48
C ASN A 570 -20.59 -4.72 -10.80
N HIS A 571 -21.16 -5.38 -9.78
CA HIS A 571 -22.19 -6.43 -9.91
C HIS A 571 -21.67 -7.70 -10.61
N ASN A 572 -22.52 -8.72 -10.78
CA ASN A 572 -22.14 -9.95 -11.47
C ASN A 572 -21.72 -9.65 -12.92
N PRO A 573 -20.60 -10.20 -13.41
CA PRO A 573 -20.24 -10.09 -14.81
C PRO A 573 -21.14 -10.97 -15.68
N VAL A 574 -21.40 -10.50 -16.90
CA VAL A 574 -21.92 -11.30 -18.01
C VAL A 574 -20.73 -12.00 -18.68
N ALA A 575 -20.64 -13.32 -18.51
CA ALA A 575 -19.46 -14.12 -18.86
C ALA A 575 -19.05 -13.98 -20.34
N GLU A 576 -20.01 -14.00 -21.27
CA GLU A 576 -19.77 -13.84 -22.70
C GLU A 576 -19.36 -12.41 -23.11
N GLY A 577 -19.50 -11.46 -22.20
CA GLY A 577 -19.22 -10.04 -22.42
C GLY A 577 -17.77 -9.63 -22.20
N TRP A 578 -16.88 -10.54 -21.83
CA TRP A 578 -15.45 -10.25 -21.67
C TRP A 578 -14.57 -11.46 -22.06
N SER A 579 -13.30 -11.23 -22.36
CA SER A 579 -12.36 -12.31 -22.70
C SER A 579 -10.90 -11.83 -22.63
N LEU A 580 -10.00 -12.70 -22.12
CA LEU A 580 -8.54 -12.53 -22.20
C LEU A 580 -7.90 -13.36 -23.33
N THR A 581 -8.69 -14.23 -23.97
CA THR A 581 -8.20 -15.21 -24.95
C THR A 581 -8.66 -14.92 -26.37
N ASP A 582 -9.71 -14.10 -26.54
CA ASP A 582 -10.18 -13.62 -27.85
C ASP A 582 -9.09 -12.83 -28.60
N ARG A 583 -8.18 -12.19 -27.85
CA ARG A 583 -7.00 -11.49 -28.34
C ARG A 583 -5.94 -11.52 -27.22
N PRO A 584 -4.96 -12.44 -27.25
CA PRO A 584 -3.92 -12.52 -26.22
C PRO A 584 -3.17 -11.19 -26.03
N GLY A 585 -2.87 -10.85 -24.77
CA GLY A 585 -2.28 -9.55 -24.39
C GLY A 585 -3.29 -8.40 -24.30
N PHE A 586 -4.59 -8.70 -24.30
CA PHE A 586 -5.65 -7.70 -24.21
C PHE A 586 -6.85 -8.23 -23.39
N MET A 587 -7.46 -7.35 -22.60
CA MET A 587 -8.80 -7.57 -22.06
C MET A 587 -9.84 -7.04 -23.04
N ARG A 588 -10.62 -7.94 -23.65
CA ARG A 588 -11.76 -7.56 -24.50
C ARG A 588 -13.01 -7.34 -23.66
N LEU A 589 -13.68 -6.20 -23.86
CA LEU A 589 -15.01 -5.90 -23.29
C LEU A 589 -16.03 -5.71 -24.41
N LYS A 590 -17.07 -6.55 -24.44
CA LYS A 590 -18.13 -6.55 -25.48
C LYS A 590 -19.41 -5.89 -24.94
N THR A 591 -20.13 -5.18 -25.79
CA THR A 591 -21.44 -4.64 -25.42
C THR A 591 -22.49 -5.76 -25.43
N THR A 592 -22.98 -6.12 -24.23
CA THR A 592 -23.93 -7.24 -24.04
C THR A 592 -25.37 -6.79 -23.82
N ARG A 593 -25.58 -5.54 -23.39
CA ARG A 593 -26.90 -4.96 -23.11
C ARG A 593 -26.95 -3.52 -23.60
N VAL A 594 -28.13 -3.10 -24.04
CA VAL A 594 -28.44 -1.67 -24.27
C VAL A 594 -28.87 -1.06 -22.94
N VAL A 595 -28.15 -0.04 -22.49
CA VAL A 595 -28.38 0.67 -21.22
C VAL A 595 -28.16 2.16 -21.39
N ASP A 596 -28.80 2.95 -20.52
CA ASP A 596 -28.81 4.42 -20.68
C ASP A 596 -27.55 5.10 -20.14
N ASN A 597 -26.85 4.46 -19.19
CA ASN A 597 -25.76 5.08 -18.45
C ASN A 597 -24.79 4.05 -17.84
N LEU A 598 -23.64 4.56 -17.37
CA LEU A 598 -22.57 3.77 -16.74
C LEU A 598 -23.04 2.95 -15.53
N TYR A 599 -23.95 3.48 -14.73
CA TYR A 599 -24.41 2.82 -13.50
C TYR A 599 -25.26 1.56 -13.75
N LEU A 600 -25.71 1.37 -14.99
CA LEU A 600 -26.42 0.19 -15.45
C LEU A 600 -25.56 -0.68 -16.39
N ALA A 601 -24.30 -0.30 -16.64
CA ALA A 601 -23.40 -1.01 -17.55
C ALA A 601 -22.84 -2.29 -16.90
N PRO A 602 -23.23 -3.49 -17.38
CA PRO A 602 -22.58 -4.72 -16.96
C PRO A 602 -21.11 -4.73 -17.39
N ASN A 603 -20.30 -5.57 -16.74
CA ASN A 603 -18.87 -5.75 -17.04
C ASN A 603 -18.04 -4.46 -16.89
N THR A 604 -18.47 -3.55 -16.03
CA THR A 604 -17.60 -2.48 -15.52
C THR A 604 -16.62 -3.11 -14.53
N MET A 605 -15.33 -3.16 -14.89
CA MET A 605 -14.28 -3.72 -14.02
C MET A 605 -13.61 -2.63 -13.20
N THR A 606 -13.23 -2.94 -11.98
CA THR A 606 -12.74 -1.97 -11.00
C THR A 606 -11.53 -2.47 -10.22
N GLN A 607 -10.63 -1.54 -9.87
CA GLN A 607 -9.63 -1.71 -8.80
C GLN A 607 -9.75 -0.57 -7.78
N ARG A 608 -9.27 -0.81 -6.55
CA ARG A 608 -9.21 0.23 -5.50
C ARG A 608 -8.33 1.40 -5.94
N MET A 609 -8.59 2.58 -5.38
CA MET A 609 -7.62 3.67 -5.34
C MET A 609 -6.90 3.66 -4.00
N GLU A 610 -5.67 4.15 -3.96
CA GLU A 610 -4.86 4.20 -2.74
C GLU A 610 -4.39 5.63 -2.43
N GLY A 611 -4.28 5.93 -1.15
CA GLY A 611 -3.62 7.14 -0.66
C GLY A 611 -2.12 6.97 -0.41
N PRO A 612 -1.40 8.07 -0.13
CA PRO A 612 -1.91 9.44 -0.15
C PRO A 612 -2.20 9.94 -1.57
N GLU A 613 -1.49 9.42 -2.58
CA GLU A 613 -1.69 9.76 -3.98
C GLU A 613 -1.51 8.50 -4.84
N CYS A 614 -2.25 8.41 -5.93
CA CYS A 614 -2.08 7.34 -6.90
C CYS A 614 -2.48 7.78 -8.30
N THR A 615 -1.86 7.16 -9.30
CA THR A 615 -2.17 7.37 -10.71
C THR A 615 -2.48 6.03 -11.36
N ALA A 616 -3.50 6.00 -12.21
CA ALA A 616 -3.70 4.89 -13.12
C ALA A 616 -3.98 5.39 -14.54
N SER A 617 -3.56 4.61 -15.53
CA SER A 617 -3.80 4.89 -16.95
C SER A 617 -4.19 3.62 -17.70
N VAL A 618 -4.90 3.81 -18.81
CA VAL A 618 -5.32 2.73 -19.70
C VAL A 618 -5.10 3.11 -21.15
N LYS A 619 -4.88 2.10 -22.00
CA LYS A 619 -4.95 2.21 -23.45
C LYS A 619 -6.09 1.36 -23.98
N LEU A 620 -6.99 1.98 -24.74
CA LEU A 620 -8.18 1.36 -25.29
C LEU A 620 -8.12 1.33 -26.81
N ASP A 621 -8.25 0.16 -27.42
CA ASP A 621 -8.54 -0.01 -28.85
C ASP A 621 -10.05 0.08 -29.09
N ILE A 622 -10.45 1.12 -29.81
CA ILE A 622 -11.84 1.52 -30.07
C ILE A 622 -12.27 1.22 -31.51
N ALA A 623 -11.45 0.52 -32.30
CA ALA A 623 -11.70 0.33 -33.73
C ALA A 623 -12.98 -0.45 -34.04
N LYS A 624 -13.51 -1.17 -33.05
CA LYS A 624 -14.63 -2.11 -33.18
C LYS A 624 -15.90 -1.66 -32.44
N MET A 625 -15.91 -0.43 -31.96
CA MET A 625 -17.11 0.23 -31.47
C MET A 625 -18.15 0.43 -32.58
N LYS A 626 -19.41 0.22 -32.26
CA LYS A 626 -20.58 0.46 -33.09
C LYS A 626 -21.33 1.72 -32.67
N ASP A 627 -22.22 2.22 -33.53
CA ASP A 627 -23.07 3.37 -33.20
C ASP A 627 -23.82 3.14 -31.89
N GLY A 628 -23.71 4.10 -30.98
CA GLY A 628 -24.25 4.04 -29.62
C GLY A 628 -23.32 3.42 -28.57
N ASP A 629 -22.17 2.86 -28.93
CA ASP A 629 -21.22 2.35 -27.94
C ASP A 629 -20.56 3.51 -27.16
N VAL A 630 -20.33 3.26 -25.87
CA VAL A 630 -19.64 4.16 -24.94
C VAL A 630 -18.62 3.34 -24.15
N CYS A 631 -17.34 3.70 -24.24
CA CYS A 631 -16.27 3.06 -23.47
C CYS A 631 -15.40 4.10 -22.76
N GLY A 632 -14.82 3.79 -21.62
CA GLY A 632 -14.02 4.79 -20.91
C GLY A 632 -13.35 4.34 -19.64
N PHE A 633 -12.86 5.34 -18.91
CA PHE A 633 -12.17 5.22 -17.65
C PHE A 633 -12.74 6.21 -16.63
N SER A 634 -12.97 5.78 -15.39
CA SER A 634 -13.67 6.59 -14.38
C SER A 634 -13.02 6.53 -13.00
N ALA A 635 -13.08 7.66 -12.30
CA ALA A 635 -13.04 7.70 -10.84
C ALA A 635 -14.47 7.39 -10.35
N PHE A 636 -14.75 6.10 -10.19
CA PHE A 636 -16.10 5.56 -10.06
C PHE A 636 -16.58 5.53 -8.62
N ASN A 637 -17.71 6.18 -8.38
CA ASN A 637 -18.54 6.11 -7.18
C ASN A 637 -19.96 6.55 -7.57
N GLY A 638 -20.87 6.73 -6.60
CA GLY A 638 -22.19 7.33 -6.86
C GLY A 638 -22.11 8.75 -7.43
N ASP A 639 -21.03 9.48 -7.14
CA ASP A 639 -20.57 10.61 -7.93
C ASP A 639 -19.29 10.18 -8.64
N ALA A 640 -19.29 10.25 -9.97
CA ALA A 640 -18.18 9.79 -10.80
C ALA A 640 -17.59 10.93 -11.64
N GLY A 641 -16.27 10.95 -11.74
CA GLY A 641 -15.56 11.65 -12.81
C GLY A 641 -15.32 10.66 -13.94
N VAL A 642 -15.63 11.02 -15.18
CA VAL A 642 -15.60 10.09 -16.32
C VAL A 642 -14.87 10.71 -17.50
N VAL A 643 -13.95 9.96 -18.10
CA VAL A 643 -13.40 10.21 -19.44
C VAL A 643 -13.73 9.05 -20.35
N LYS A 644 -14.36 9.32 -21.49
CA LYS A 644 -14.96 8.29 -22.34
C LYS A 644 -14.90 8.62 -23.82
N VAL A 645 -15.07 7.60 -24.65
CA VAL A 645 -15.36 7.71 -26.07
C VAL A 645 -16.84 7.39 -26.28
N VAL A 646 -17.54 8.26 -27.00
CA VAL A 646 -18.94 8.05 -27.43
C VAL A 646 -18.96 7.88 -28.95
N LYS A 647 -19.54 6.78 -29.44
CA LYS A 647 -19.69 6.51 -30.86
C LYS A 647 -21.06 6.99 -31.36
N GLU A 648 -21.06 7.97 -32.26
CA GLU A 648 -22.28 8.55 -32.84
C GLU A 648 -22.24 8.41 -34.37
N GLY A 649 -23.00 7.44 -34.89
CA GLY A 649 -22.96 7.03 -36.28
C GLY A 649 -21.55 6.61 -36.70
N LYS A 650 -20.97 7.32 -37.68
CA LYS A 650 -19.61 7.06 -38.17
C LYS A 650 -18.52 7.79 -37.37
N LYS A 651 -18.90 8.75 -36.53
CA LYS A 651 -18.00 9.60 -35.74
C LYS A 651 -17.79 9.03 -34.35
N ALA A 652 -16.69 9.41 -33.73
CA ALA A 652 -16.40 9.10 -32.33
C ALA A 652 -15.94 10.39 -31.65
N PHE A 653 -16.31 10.57 -30.39
CA PHE A 653 -15.99 11.77 -29.61
C PHE A 653 -15.31 11.36 -28.33
N VAL A 654 -14.23 12.06 -27.95
CA VAL A 654 -13.74 12.04 -26.56
C VAL A 654 -14.62 13.00 -25.78
N VAL A 655 -15.13 12.52 -24.65
CA VAL A 655 -16.00 13.27 -23.74
C VAL A 655 -15.43 13.15 -22.33
N ALA A 656 -15.49 14.23 -21.57
CA ALA A 656 -15.27 14.20 -20.13
C ALA A 656 -16.44 14.87 -19.42
N ASP A 657 -16.97 14.19 -18.41
CA ASP A 657 -18.09 14.67 -17.61
C ASP A 657 -18.01 14.24 -16.14
N SER A 658 -18.78 14.94 -15.31
CA SER A 658 -19.14 14.45 -13.98
C SER A 658 -20.54 13.85 -14.01
N GLU A 659 -20.72 12.66 -13.43
CA GLU A 659 -22.00 11.97 -13.33
C GLU A 659 -22.41 11.79 -11.86
N SER A 660 -23.69 11.94 -11.54
CA SER A 660 -24.23 11.71 -10.19
C SER A 660 -25.51 10.89 -10.25
N VAL A 661 -25.50 9.69 -9.66
CA VAL A 661 -26.63 8.75 -9.69
C VAL A 661 -27.62 9.00 -8.56
N LYS A 662 -28.92 8.94 -8.89
CA LYS A 662 -30.02 8.88 -7.91
C LYS A 662 -30.58 7.47 -7.86
N LEU A 663 -30.76 6.98 -6.63
CA LEU A 663 -31.28 5.64 -6.35
C LEU A 663 -32.55 5.72 -5.50
N THR A 664 -33.50 4.81 -5.73
CA THR A 664 -34.58 4.57 -4.76
C THR A 664 -34.04 3.91 -3.49
N ASP A 665 -34.58 4.22 -2.32
CA ASP A 665 -34.07 3.63 -1.06
C ASP A 665 -34.24 2.12 -0.95
N LYS A 666 -35.42 1.59 -1.33
CA LYS A 666 -35.78 0.17 -1.15
C LYS A 666 -35.22 -0.73 -2.24
N GLU A 667 -35.45 -0.43 -3.52
CA GLU A 667 -35.03 -1.27 -4.63
C GLU A 667 -33.62 -0.94 -5.15
N LYS A 668 -33.01 0.15 -4.66
CA LYS A 668 -31.76 0.71 -5.22
C LYS A 668 -31.82 0.86 -6.75
N LYS A 669 -33.00 1.14 -7.30
CA LYS A 669 -33.19 1.36 -8.73
C LYS A 669 -32.61 2.71 -9.12
N VAL A 670 -31.85 2.76 -10.21
CA VAL A 670 -31.41 4.00 -10.84
C VAL A 670 -32.62 4.72 -11.43
N THR A 671 -32.91 5.93 -10.95
CA THR A 671 -34.04 6.74 -11.43
C THR A 671 -33.60 7.90 -12.32
N ASP A 672 -32.39 8.40 -12.12
CA ASP A 672 -31.81 9.52 -12.83
C ASP A 672 -30.28 9.50 -12.69
N VAL A 673 -29.60 10.02 -13.70
CA VAL A 673 -28.16 10.30 -13.66
C VAL A 673 -27.94 11.71 -14.15
N THR A 674 -27.54 12.59 -13.24
CA THR A 674 -27.21 13.97 -13.60
C THR A 674 -25.82 14.00 -14.21
N ILE A 675 -25.72 14.36 -15.49
CA ILE A 675 -24.47 14.47 -16.25
C ILE A 675 -24.14 15.94 -16.49
N LYS A 676 -22.90 16.34 -16.20
CA LYS A 676 -22.37 17.67 -16.55
C LYS A 676 -21.15 17.50 -17.46
N GLU A 677 -21.37 17.70 -18.75
CA GLU A 677 -20.31 17.66 -19.77
C GLU A 677 -19.35 18.85 -19.59
N ALA A 678 -18.08 18.55 -19.39
CA ALA A 678 -17.01 19.54 -19.25
C ALA A 678 -16.19 19.67 -20.54
N PHE A 679 -16.11 18.59 -21.32
CA PHE A 679 -15.32 18.54 -22.55
C PHE A 679 -15.95 17.59 -23.56
N ARG A 680 -15.92 17.98 -24.84
CA ARG A 680 -16.27 17.13 -25.97
C ARG A 680 -15.45 17.52 -27.19
N GLN A 681 -14.86 16.53 -27.85
CA GLN A 681 -14.08 16.71 -29.07
C GLN A 681 -14.24 15.52 -30.02
N GLU A 682 -14.48 15.78 -31.32
CA GLU A 682 -14.48 14.74 -32.35
C GLU A 682 -13.06 14.17 -32.52
N LEU A 683 -12.96 12.84 -32.48
CA LEU A 683 -11.71 12.14 -32.78
C LEU A 683 -11.40 12.24 -34.27
N LYS A 684 -10.10 12.37 -34.59
CA LYS A 684 -9.63 12.31 -35.98
C LYS A 684 -10.12 11.02 -36.65
N ARG A 685 -10.58 11.14 -37.89
CA ARG A 685 -11.05 9.99 -38.67
C ARG A 685 -9.93 8.94 -38.76
N GLY A 686 -10.25 7.70 -38.40
CA GLY A 686 -9.30 6.59 -38.42
C GLY A 686 -8.53 6.37 -37.11
N THR A 687 -8.76 7.17 -36.07
CA THR A 687 -8.25 6.88 -34.71
C THR A 687 -8.71 5.49 -34.28
N LYS A 688 -7.76 4.62 -33.94
CA LYS A 688 -8.00 3.25 -33.47
C LYS A 688 -7.83 3.11 -31.97
N SER A 689 -7.01 3.95 -31.34
CA SER A 689 -6.73 3.84 -29.91
C SER A 689 -6.79 5.20 -29.23
N VAL A 690 -7.13 5.18 -27.96
CA VAL A 690 -7.13 6.34 -27.06
C VAL A 690 -6.46 5.95 -25.74
N TYR A 691 -5.95 6.95 -25.03
CA TYR A 691 -5.33 6.77 -23.73
C TYR A 691 -6.04 7.66 -22.71
N PHE A 692 -6.33 7.10 -21.54
CA PHE A 692 -6.91 7.83 -20.42
C PHE A 692 -6.04 7.65 -19.18
N ARG A 693 -5.99 8.68 -18.35
CA ARG A 693 -5.27 8.65 -17.06
C ARG A 693 -6.08 9.40 -16.01
N ILE A 694 -6.00 8.92 -14.77
CA ILE A 694 -6.59 9.56 -13.60
C ILE A 694 -5.49 9.67 -12.55
N ASP A 695 -5.24 10.89 -12.09
CA ASP A 695 -4.36 11.19 -10.96
C ASP A 695 -5.24 11.53 -9.76
N ALA A 696 -5.16 10.75 -8.68
CA ALA A 696 -5.97 10.92 -7.47
C ALA A 696 -5.10 11.34 -6.28
N ASN A 697 -5.62 12.27 -5.47
CA ASN A 697 -4.98 12.77 -4.26
C ASN A 697 -5.94 12.72 -3.06
N PHE A 698 -5.59 11.89 -2.09
CA PHE A 698 -6.28 11.63 -0.84
C PHE A 698 -5.52 12.14 0.38
N ARG A 699 -4.56 13.07 0.20
CA ARG A 699 -3.99 13.78 1.34
C ARG A 699 -5.14 14.42 2.14
N PRO A 700 -5.04 14.46 3.48
CA PRO A 700 -6.13 14.94 4.33
C PRO A 700 -6.70 16.29 3.85
N GLY A 701 -8.00 16.33 3.59
CA GLY A 701 -8.72 17.53 3.13
C GLY A 701 -8.81 17.69 1.60
N THR A 702 -8.13 16.87 0.81
CA THR A 702 -8.09 17.00 -0.66
C THR A 702 -9.22 16.22 -1.34
N ASP A 703 -9.15 14.89 -1.40
CA ASP A 703 -10.03 14.00 -2.18
C ASP A 703 -10.31 14.49 -3.61
N LEU A 704 -9.26 14.85 -4.35
CA LEU A 704 -9.36 15.38 -5.71
C LEU A 704 -8.79 14.41 -6.74
N ALA A 705 -9.42 14.38 -7.92
CA ALA A 705 -8.92 13.66 -9.07
C ALA A 705 -8.76 14.61 -10.27
N THR A 706 -7.71 14.41 -11.06
CA THR A 706 -7.57 15.02 -12.39
C THR A 706 -7.64 13.94 -13.45
N LEU A 707 -8.50 14.15 -14.45
CA LEU A 707 -8.76 13.20 -15.52
C LEU A 707 -8.14 13.72 -16.82
N TYR A 708 -7.42 12.85 -17.52
CA TYR A 708 -6.62 13.19 -18.69
C TYR A 708 -6.98 12.32 -19.89
N TYR A 709 -6.74 12.89 -21.08
CA TYR A 709 -6.73 12.21 -22.35
C TYR A 709 -5.36 12.36 -23.02
N SER A 710 -4.94 11.33 -23.76
CA SER A 710 -3.82 11.40 -24.68
C SER A 710 -4.13 10.67 -25.98
N ALA A 711 -3.64 11.21 -27.10
CA ALA A 711 -3.73 10.59 -28.42
C ALA A 711 -2.55 9.64 -28.71
N ASP A 712 -1.43 9.80 -28.01
CA ASP A 712 -0.15 9.11 -28.28
C ASP A 712 0.38 8.32 -27.07
N GLY A 713 -0.20 8.50 -25.88
CA GLY A 713 0.24 7.90 -24.62
C GLY A 713 1.38 8.65 -23.92
N ASN A 714 1.92 9.70 -24.55
CA ASN A 714 3.06 10.48 -24.05
C ASN A 714 2.65 11.89 -23.64
N THR A 715 1.87 12.56 -24.48
CA THR A 715 1.39 13.93 -24.24
C THR A 715 -0.01 13.89 -23.63
N TRP A 716 -0.13 14.30 -22.38
CA TRP A 716 -1.39 14.24 -21.61
C TRP A 716 -2.06 15.59 -21.50
N THR A 717 -3.33 15.67 -21.91
CA THR A 717 -4.17 16.87 -21.77
C THR A 717 -5.16 16.67 -20.62
N PRO A 718 -5.15 17.52 -19.58
CA PRO A 718 -6.16 17.47 -18.51
C PRO A 718 -7.52 17.92 -19.08
N LEU A 719 -8.54 17.08 -18.92
CA LEU A 719 -9.91 17.38 -19.36
C LEU A 719 -10.80 17.85 -18.21
N ILE A 720 -10.65 17.25 -17.03
CA ILE A 720 -11.26 17.72 -15.78
C ILE A 720 -10.17 17.82 -14.74
N LYS A 721 -10.04 19.00 -14.12
CA LYS A 721 -9.14 19.24 -12.98
C LYS A 721 -9.95 19.33 -11.71
N ASP A 722 -9.36 18.90 -10.60
CA ASP A 722 -9.91 19.05 -9.26
C ASP A 722 -11.33 18.46 -9.10
N TYR A 723 -11.60 17.32 -9.75
CA TYR A 723 -12.84 16.59 -9.55
C TYR A 723 -12.92 16.11 -8.09
N LYS A 724 -13.91 16.59 -7.34
CA LYS A 724 -14.11 16.20 -5.95
C LYS A 724 -14.70 14.81 -5.84
N MET A 725 -13.92 13.86 -5.32
CA MET A 725 -14.39 12.52 -4.98
C MET A 725 -15.15 12.57 -3.65
N ILE A 726 -16.30 11.89 -3.61
CA ILE A 726 -17.23 11.93 -2.48
C ILE A 726 -17.52 10.50 -2.03
N PHE A 727 -17.43 10.27 -0.72
CA PHE A 727 -17.90 9.04 -0.11
C PHE A 727 -19.30 9.22 0.45
N ASP A 728 -20.21 8.32 0.05
CA ASP A 728 -21.59 8.32 0.49
C ASP A 728 -22.02 6.90 0.89
N TYR A 729 -22.16 6.71 2.21
CA TYR A 729 -22.58 5.44 2.81
C TYR A 729 -24.05 5.07 2.49
N ARG A 730 -24.88 6.01 2.02
CA ARG A 730 -26.29 5.75 1.68
C ARG A 730 -26.44 5.24 0.25
N ARG A 731 -25.51 5.59 -0.63
CA ARG A 731 -25.43 5.09 -2.01
C ARG A 731 -24.57 3.84 -2.07
N PHE A 732 -23.26 3.98 -2.23
CA PHE A 732 -22.39 2.85 -2.59
C PHE A 732 -21.69 2.25 -1.37
N PHE A 733 -21.50 3.04 -0.31
CA PHE A 733 -20.76 2.65 0.90
C PHE A 733 -19.36 2.06 0.62
N MET A 734 -18.72 2.64 -0.39
CA MET A 734 -17.47 2.21 -1.00
C MET A 734 -16.64 3.46 -1.32
N GLY A 735 -15.32 3.37 -1.21
CA GLY A 735 -14.39 4.40 -1.69
C GLY A 735 -14.41 4.52 -3.22
N SER A 736 -13.85 5.61 -3.75
CA SER A 736 -13.66 5.75 -5.19
C SER A 736 -12.76 4.65 -5.76
N LYS A 737 -13.12 4.15 -6.94
CA LYS A 737 -12.37 3.10 -7.64
C LYS A 737 -11.99 3.53 -9.03
N PHE A 738 -10.87 3.03 -9.54
CA PHE A 738 -10.61 3.09 -10.98
C PHE A 738 -11.57 2.12 -11.66
N ALA A 739 -12.28 2.56 -12.70
CA ALA A 739 -13.21 1.70 -13.44
C ALA A 739 -13.01 1.79 -14.95
N ILE A 740 -12.95 0.64 -15.61
CA ILE A 740 -12.92 0.49 -17.08
C ILE A 740 -14.26 -0.12 -17.50
N PHE A 741 -14.89 0.46 -18.52
CA PHE A 741 -16.23 0.05 -18.95
C PHE A 741 -16.41 0.13 -20.47
N ASN A 742 -17.38 -0.64 -20.95
CA ASN A 742 -17.91 -0.57 -22.31
C ASN A 742 -19.40 -0.97 -22.31
N TYR A 743 -20.28 -0.12 -22.83
CA TYR A 743 -21.72 -0.40 -22.94
C TYR A 743 -22.31 0.20 -24.22
N ALA A 744 -23.50 -0.27 -24.60
CA ALA A 744 -24.24 0.25 -25.76
C ALA A 744 -25.46 1.06 -25.32
N THR A 745 -25.76 2.14 -26.04
CA THR A 745 -26.99 2.95 -25.89
C THR A 745 -28.01 2.72 -27.00
N LYS A 746 -27.62 2.02 -28.08
CA LYS A 746 -28.49 1.76 -29.23
C LYS A 746 -28.59 0.28 -29.60
N GLN A 747 -27.45 -0.38 -29.79
CA GLN A 747 -27.40 -1.78 -30.22
C GLN A 747 -26.13 -2.48 -29.71
N THR A 748 -26.21 -3.77 -29.48
CA THR A 748 -25.10 -4.57 -28.97
C THR A 748 -24.16 -5.10 -30.06
N GLY A 749 -23.09 -5.76 -29.61
CA GLY A 749 -22.16 -6.50 -30.46
C GLY A 749 -20.98 -5.69 -30.98
N GLY A 750 -20.77 -4.47 -30.48
CA GLY A 750 -19.48 -3.80 -30.55
C GLY A 750 -18.57 -4.24 -29.41
N TYR A 751 -17.28 -3.93 -29.50
CA TYR A 751 -16.31 -4.24 -28.45
C TYR A 751 -15.13 -3.28 -28.46
N VAL A 752 -14.42 -3.26 -27.33
CA VAL A 752 -13.13 -2.60 -27.16
C VAL A 752 -12.12 -3.59 -26.60
N ASP A 753 -10.85 -3.40 -26.95
CA ASP A 753 -9.74 -4.16 -26.36
C ASP A 753 -8.92 -3.21 -25.47
N VAL A 754 -8.82 -3.52 -24.18
CA VAL A 754 -7.93 -2.85 -23.24
C VAL A 754 -6.56 -3.50 -23.38
N ASP A 755 -5.57 -2.72 -23.81
CA ASP A 755 -4.19 -3.17 -24.03
C ASP A 755 -3.50 -3.36 -22.67
N TRP A 756 -3.61 -2.36 -21.80
CA TRP A 756 -3.04 -2.40 -20.46
C TRP A 756 -3.77 -1.45 -19.51
N PHE A 757 -3.64 -1.75 -18.22
CA PHE A 757 -3.92 -0.88 -17.09
C PHE A 757 -2.62 -0.70 -16.30
N ARG A 758 -2.11 0.54 -16.22
CA ARG A 758 -0.85 0.84 -15.52
C ARG A 758 -1.13 1.70 -14.31
N TYR A 759 -0.75 1.20 -13.16
CA TYR A 759 -0.95 1.79 -11.85
C TYR A 759 0.38 2.18 -11.22
N GLN A 760 0.40 3.32 -10.54
CA GLN A 760 1.50 3.78 -9.72
C GLN A 760 0.97 4.44 -8.45
N LYS A 761 1.41 3.94 -7.30
CA LYS A 761 1.29 4.64 -6.01
C LYS A 761 2.36 5.72 -5.92
N LYS A 762 2.00 6.92 -5.44
CA LYS A 762 2.89 8.09 -5.40
C LYS A 762 3.26 8.49 -3.98
#